data_AF-A0A093C3P8-F1
#
_entry.id   AF-A0A093C3P8-F1
#
_cell.length_a   1.000
_cell.length_b   1.000
_cell.length_c   1.000
_cell.angle_alpha   90.00
_cell.angle_beta   90.00
_cell.angle_gamma   90.00
#
_symmetry.space_group_name_H-M   'P 1'
#
loop_
_entity.id
_entity.type
_entity.pdbx_description
1 polymer ?
#
loop_
_entity_poly.entity_id
_entity_poly.type
_entity_poly.pdbx_seq_one_letter_code
_entity_poly.pdbx_strand_id
1 'polypeptide(L)'
;GVTVYFHAILSKDFKLNPETDKVFIRAKGISPYADWSDNICELHCSRHLKEHGYLIEGTVTLAKENMNKCIPYKYWVTCGEGKYEFIYKDSESKDYVNRCLLIKSDLLNNREWHQYDDIVCAESSNMKNVLNFLFRTKTKDVVKGKIIAANIMLENIFSVLGTWSPDNLRNFLFQLRQFYVVTKEPWVYDGSAMPWTELGFGTQQVNALLLEYMRKIALPFLEPEGAKASQEDVVIKSKLALGLTILTVVGMLELPVLKSNLADMCSLLCLDKVSQQAIRDEIYHIKKAFAALVSLEIHLTSLCRRCIDEQVHQWVWVLPLLHCLAAPLQHHHFPVEEDTWAGLEGLQFVETRNKADKGTLLQLMKEKKYLMELDRTLVKSWICVLPLESLAEFIKDFSSDLLAALQGVCYRVENIEVLRNSSKEVESLLKTLLCTLDEKQPRALEARSWRACLSYCLKLHERVCKNAKWFMIPVTTAMLVAKVARLQPAAVPRDAVQEVAVEEVFLKALTDARTWFRNVLNEKLLKEYLEHVTFSFHWELRAWNEFVKISFPDERFTEKWKKTLLADLERRIQEEPPVNQILVYCCQHNRFTELDSSIDWCFSNCATEAVTAACQTESNILEKISSYNLDRFSQLVSMIIVKSWPVESGQSEDDFDENLRHVLTWPDIKYIFSFNGINTQLLEKLTDEAKNVMATADSVFTSVADDIQEGRIRVKHLEEIFQHENQFICIWEISKGTIHRELLQRELKELLQRRQEEVTLVRKEKKAIGTFLSMCRKVQASVKVDVGELESQYLEDLCSKRLNTVVNVKERPLWTYYSLSPELKEFAQKMHSFKDSLIFQQFWEEAARKEAEEWESVELLESLEESEEDDVPVLDLKDVFNSLISPCFASYERLYDDLRSGNLTLSAVDTIFQEFINQPEDIKPELNTICELRPGEDRGWVDQRVQQIQQYHEMHLTLDAARIIANVKESLNLHGDFSILQNLLDIVEKLESYKTQKLDSISLELMRAKTLLQGITVTRRGCLRELAHQKEFVCWVREALKDMNELKVFVDLASISAGENDMDVGRVACFHDAVHGYSSLLYELRQESGFEDFMGCLKKLWRALDSDENLPKKLVS
;
A
#
# COMPACT_ATOMS: atom_id res chain seq x y z
N GLY A 1 -73.64 38.22 -33.02
CA GLY A 1 -72.45 38.41 -33.85
C GLY A 1 -71.20 38.31 -33.01
N VAL A 2 -70.08 38.81 -33.55
CA VAL A 2 -68.85 39.17 -32.85
C VAL A 2 -68.78 40.69 -32.80
N THR A 3 -68.50 41.25 -31.64
CA THR A 3 -68.37 42.71 -31.48
C THR A 3 -66.93 43.10 -31.81
N VAL A 4 -66.74 43.96 -32.79
CA VAL A 4 -65.44 44.48 -33.21
C VAL A 4 -65.30 45.92 -32.72
N TYR A 5 -64.30 46.17 -31.90
CA TYR A 5 -63.87 47.49 -31.46
C TYR A 5 -62.70 47.94 -32.33
N PHE A 6 -62.85 49.06 -33.03
CA PHE A 6 -61.76 49.66 -33.79
C PHE A 6 -61.12 50.76 -32.96
N HIS A 7 -59.79 50.73 -32.86
CA HIS A 7 -58.98 51.74 -32.22
C HIS A 7 -57.95 52.24 -33.23
N ALA A 8 -57.96 53.52 -33.56
CA ALA A 8 -57.02 54.13 -34.50
C ALA A 8 -56.65 55.55 -34.08
N ILE A 9 -55.58 56.11 -34.67
CA ILE A 9 -55.25 57.53 -34.50
C ILE A 9 -55.53 58.26 -35.80
N LEU A 10 -56.49 59.17 -35.80
CA LEU A 10 -56.74 60.04 -36.94
C LEU A 10 -55.72 61.17 -37.00
N SER A 11 -54.96 61.24 -38.09
CA SER A 11 -54.00 62.33 -38.34
C SER A 11 -54.68 63.69 -38.43
N LYS A 12 -53.98 64.74 -37.99
CA LYS A 12 -54.40 66.14 -38.18
C LYS A 12 -54.49 66.56 -39.65
N ASP A 13 -53.89 65.79 -40.57
CA ASP A 13 -53.90 66.10 -42.01
C ASP A 13 -55.32 66.14 -42.60
N PHE A 14 -56.28 65.44 -41.97
CA PHE A 14 -57.69 65.50 -42.35
C PHE A 14 -58.37 66.82 -41.98
N LYS A 15 -57.77 67.63 -41.09
CA LYS A 15 -58.34 68.88 -40.53
C LYS A 15 -59.77 68.69 -40.00
N LEU A 16 -59.99 67.56 -39.34
CA LEU A 16 -61.30 67.17 -38.79
C LEU A 16 -61.80 68.21 -37.78
N ASN A 17 -63.05 68.64 -37.90
CA ASN A 17 -63.81 69.27 -36.83
C ASN A 17 -64.67 68.21 -36.11
N PRO A 18 -64.33 67.81 -34.86
CA PRO A 18 -65.04 66.75 -34.14
C PRO A 18 -66.53 67.01 -33.89
N GLU A 19 -66.98 68.27 -33.96
CA GLU A 19 -68.39 68.64 -33.75
C GLU A 19 -69.27 68.43 -34.99
N THR A 20 -68.69 68.46 -36.20
CA THR A 20 -69.43 68.43 -37.47
C THR A 20 -69.05 67.27 -38.37
N ASP A 21 -67.79 66.86 -38.34
CA ASP A 21 -67.25 65.83 -39.20
C ASP A 21 -67.33 64.46 -38.50
N LYS A 22 -67.67 63.43 -39.28
CA LYS A 22 -67.77 62.06 -38.82
C LYS A 22 -66.70 61.18 -39.48
N VAL A 23 -66.30 60.14 -38.77
CA VAL A 23 -65.38 59.13 -39.27
C VAL A 23 -66.14 57.80 -39.34
N PHE A 24 -66.03 57.12 -40.48
CA PHE A 24 -66.67 55.83 -40.72
C PHE A 24 -65.66 54.79 -41.22
N ILE A 25 -65.96 53.52 -40.99
CA ILE A 25 -65.30 52.40 -41.68
C ILE A 25 -66.19 51.92 -42.82
N ARG A 26 -65.57 51.70 -43.98
CA ARG A 26 -66.17 51.03 -45.13
C ARG A 26 -65.30 49.84 -45.52
N ALA A 27 -65.93 48.76 -45.95
CA ALA A 27 -65.25 47.50 -46.24
C ALA A 27 -65.90 46.79 -47.42
N LYS A 28 -65.29 45.68 -47.84
CA LYS A 28 -65.81 44.78 -48.85
C LYS A 28 -66.03 43.38 -48.29
N GLY A 29 -67.10 42.72 -48.73
CA GLY A 29 -67.41 41.32 -48.41
C GLY A 29 -68.13 41.11 -47.09
N ILE A 30 -68.81 42.13 -46.55
CA ILE A 30 -69.59 42.04 -45.30
C ILE A 30 -71.09 42.16 -45.60
N SER A 31 -71.82 41.04 -45.67
CA SER A 31 -73.28 41.06 -45.82
C SER A 31 -73.98 41.62 -44.56
N PRO A 32 -75.03 42.47 -44.68
CA PRO A 32 -75.72 42.90 -45.90
C PRO A 32 -75.20 44.22 -46.50
N TYR A 33 -74.04 44.73 -46.06
CA TYR A 33 -73.52 46.03 -46.49
C TYR A 33 -73.03 45.99 -47.95
N ALA A 34 -73.37 47.02 -48.72
CA ALA A 34 -72.84 47.22 -50.06
C ALA A 34 -71.35 47.62 -50.01
N ASP A 35 -70.52 46.87 -50.73
CA ASP A 35 -69.07 47.06 -50.80
C ASP A 35 -68.71 48.54 -51.06
N TRP A 36 -67.87 49.10 -50.17
CA TRP A 36 -67.32 50.46 -50.25
C TRP A 36 -68.32 51.64 -50.26
N SER A 37 -69.61 51.38 -50.17
CA SER A 37 -70.66 52.41 -50.22
C SER A 37 -71.31 52.63 -48.86
N ASP A 38 -71.61 51.54 -48.16
CA ASP A 38 -72.27 51.61 -46.86
C ASP A 38 -71.26 51.83 -45.72
N ASN A 39 -71.65 52.65 -44.74
CA ASN A 39 -70.88 52.88 -43.53
C ASN A 39 -71.14 51.73 -42.54
N ILE A 40 -70.11 50.96 -42.20
CA ILE A 40 -70.21 49.76 -41.36
C ILE A 40 -70.11 50.12 -39.88
N CYS A 41 -69.22 51.05 -39.55
CA CYS A 41 -68.97 51.49 -38.18
C CYS A 41 -68.74 53.00 -38.16
N GLU A 42 -69.43 53.72 -37.28
CA GLU A 42 -69.12 55.11 -36.95
C GLU A 42 -68.06 55.14 -35.84
N LEU A 43 -67.07 56.02 -35.97
CA LEU A 43 -66.03 56.24 -34.96
C LEU A 43 -66.15 57.64 -34.38
N HIS A 44 -65.93 57.73 -33.06
CA HIS A 44 -65.93 58.97 -32.30
C HIS A 44 -64.52 59.31 -31.84
N CYS A 45 -64.22 60.61 -31.73
CA CYS A 45 -62.95 61.07 -31.16
C CYS A 45 -63.00 60.93 -29.63
N SER A 46 -62.25 59.97 -29.07
CA SER A 46 -62.24 59.72 -27.62
C SER A 46 -61.16 60.51 -26.88
N ARG A 47 -60.02 60.83 -27.52
CA ARG A 47 -58.92 61.59 -26.89
C ARG A 47 -58.18 62.48 -27.89
N HIS A 48 -57.93 63.75 -27.54
CA HIS A 48 -57.06 64.64 -28.33
C HIS A 48 -55.59 64.40 -27.98
N LEU A 49 -54.78 64.03 -28.97
CA LEU A 49 -53.38 63.57 -28.83
C LEU A 49 -52.36 64.65 -29.22
N LYS A 50 -52.68 65.93 -29.00
CA LYS A 50 -51.82 67.08 -29.36
C LYS A 50 -51.35 66.96 -30.80
N GLU A 51 -50.04 66.94 -31.08
CA GLU A 51 -49.47 66.94 -32.42
C GLU A 51 -49.82 65.71 -33.27
N HIS A 52 -50.22 64.59 -32.65
CA HIS A 52 -50.50 63.34 -33.37
C HIS A 52 -51.95 63.18 -33.85
N GLY A 53 -52.86 64.09 -33.47
CA GLY A 53 -54.27 64.08 -33.92
C GLY A 53 -55.25 63.61 -32.86
N TYR A 54 -56.16 62.71 -33.22
CA TYR A 54 -57.23 62.23 -32.33
C TYR A 54 -57.22 60.71 -32.25
N LEU A 55 -57.31 60.16 -31.04
CA LEU A 55 -57.68 58.76 -30.86
C LEU A 55 -59.15 58.62 -31.25
N ILE A 56 -59.44 57.73 -32.20
CA ILE A 56 -60.78 57.45 -32.67
C ILE A 56 -61.15 56.00 -32.34
N GLU A 57 -62.36 55.82 -31.83
CA GLU A 57 -62.87 54.53 -31.39
C GLU A 57 -64.26 54.29 -31.95
N GLY A 58 -64.54 53.05 -32.34
CA GLY A 58 -65.83 52.67 -32.90
C GLY A 58 -66.13 51.21 -32.63
N THR A 59 -67.40 50.85 -32.68
CA THR A 59 -67.83 49.48 -32.40
C THR A 59 -68.93 49.03 -33.36
N VAL A 60 -68.81 47.80 -33.86
CA VAL A 60 -69.80 47.17 -34.74
C VAL A 60 -69.96 45.69 -34.40
N THR A 61 -71.18 45.16 -34.52
CA THR A 61 -71.42 43.72 -34.38
C THR A 61 -71.50 43.05 -35.75
N LEU A 62 -70.51 42.21 -36.06
CA LEU A 62 -70.45 41.47 -37.32
C LEU A 62 -71.03 40.05 -37.19
N ALA A 63 -71.49 39.48 -38.30
CA ALA A 63 -71.93 38.07 -38.34
C ALA A 63 -70.76 37.11 -38.06
N LYS A 64 -71.04 35.96 -37.43
CA LYS A 64 -70.01 34.96 -37.07
C LYS A 64 -69.26 34.40 -38.28
N GLU A 65 -69.88 34.41 -39.44
CA GLU A 65 -69.29 33.98 -40.71
C GLU A 65 -68.11 34.83 -41.17
N ASN A 66 -67.90 36.01 -40.58
CA ASN A 66 -66.78 36.91 -40.86
C ASN A 66 -65.51 36.59 -40.05
N MET A 67 -65.58 35.64 -39.11
CA MET A 67 -64.39 35.18 -38.37
C MET A 67 -63.44 34.39 -39.27
N ASN A 68 -62.14 34.47 -38.97
CA ASN A 68 -61.05 33.80 -39.67
C ASN A 68 -60.98 34.09 -41.19
N LYS A 69 -61.63 35.17 -41.65
CA LYS A 69 -61.58 35.67 -43.02
C LYS A 69 -60.83 37.00 -43.05
N CYS A 70 -60.11 37.24 -44.15
CA CYS A 70 -59.47 38.52 -44.42
C CYS A 70 -60.49 39.46 -45.06
N ILE A 71 -60.78 40.57 -44.39
CA ILE A 71 -61.80 41.55 -44.82
C ILE A 71 -61.09 42.87 -45.13
N PRO A 72 -61.04 43.30 -46.40
CA PRO A 72 -60.47 44.60 -46.75
C PRO A 72 -61.37 45.74 -46.28
N TYR A 73 -60.79 46.74 -45.60
CA TYR A 73 -61.50 47.93 -45.13
C TYR A 73 -60.65 49.20 -45.18
N LYS A 74 -61.31 50.36 -45.08
CA LYS A 74 -60.69 51.68 -44.95
C LYS A 74 -61.49 52.62 -44.06
N TYR A 75 -60.78 53.59 -43.51
CA TYR A 75 -61.36 54.76 -42.87
C TYR A 75 -61.80 55.81 -43.90
N TRP A 76 -63.00 56.36 -43.70
CA TRP A 76 -63.63 57.42 -44.49
C TRP A 76 -64.00 58.57 -43.58
N VAL A 77 -63.51 59.78 -43.89
CA VAL A 77 -63.76 61.00 -43.11
C VAL A 77 -64.66 61.92 -43.92
N THR A 78 -65.74 62.44 -43.33
CA THR A 78 -66.72 63.28 -44.04
C THR A 78 -66.29 64.74 -44.23
N CYS A 79 -65.01 65.09 -44.02
CA CYS A 79 -64.55 66.47 -44.16
C CYS A 79 -64.53 66.91 -45.64
N GLY A 80 -65.15 68.06 -45.95
CA GLY A 80 -65.30 68.55 -47.33
C GLY A 80 -66.18 67.64 -48.20
N GLU A 81 -65.68 67.20 -49.36
CA GLU A 81 -66.34 66.20 -50.24
C GLU A 81 -66.21 64.76 -49.71
N GLY A 82 -65.56 64.58 -48.57
CA GLY A 82 -65.22 63.30 -47.97
C GLY A 82 -63.95 62.68 -48.54
N LYS A 83 -63.15 62.04 -47.69
CA LYS A 83 -61.83 61.49 -48.05
C LYS A 83 -61.61 60.10 -47.44
N TYR A 84 -61.12 59.17 -48.26
CA TYR A 84 -60.58 57.91 -47.77
C TYR A 84 -59.18 58.10 -47.20
N GLU A 85 -58.80 57.23 -46.29
CA GLU A 85 -57.42 57.12 -45.85
C GLU A 85 -56.46 56.69 -46.97
N PHE A 86 -55.21 57.10 -46.80
CA PHE A 86 -54.10 56.73 -47.65
C PHE A 86 -53.12 55.83 -46.89
N ILE A 87 -52.88 54.63 -47.41
CA ILE A 87 -51.89 53.68 -46.87
C ILE A 87 -50.60 53.85 -47.68
N TYR A 88 -49.52 54.24 -47.00
CA TYR A 88 -48.21 54.50 -47.63
C TYR A 88 -47.43 53.20 -47.93
N LYS A 89 -48.05 52.29 -48.70
CA LYS A 89 -47.43 51.09 -49.29
C LYS A 89 -47.46 51.20 -50.82
N ASP A 90 -46.38 50.80 -51.49
CA ASP A 90 -46.37 50.65 -52.95
C ASP A 90 -47.21 49.42 -53.34
N SER A 91 -48.22 49.64 -54.19
CA SER A 91 -49.13 48.59 -54.65
C SER A 91 -48.45 47.71 -55.69
N GLU A 92 -48.49 46.39 -55.48
CA GLU A 92 -48.07 45.35 -56.42
C GLU A 92 -49.13 45.09 -57.50
N SER A 93 -50.41 45.28 -57.16
CA SER A 93 -51.54 45.04 -58.06
C SER A 93 -51.91 46.25 -58.94
N LYS A 94 -51.33 47.43 -58.67
CA LYS A 94 -51.71 48.75 -59.20
C LYS A 94 -53.09 49.24 -58.77
N ASP A 95 -53.78 48.53 -57.88
CA ASP A 95 -55.03 48.94 -57.24
C ASP A 95 -54.78 49.69 -55.91
N TYR A 96 -55.85 50.14 -55.27
CA TYR A 96 -55.78 50.76 -53.95
C TYR A 96 -55.42 49.73 -52.87
N VAL A 97 -54.37 50.02 -52.09
CA VAL A 97 -54.05 49.25 -50.88
C VAL A 97 -55.06 49.56 -49.77
N ASN A 98 -55.64 48.53 -49.16
CA ASN A 98 -56.61 48.62 -48.05
C ASN A 98 -56.06 47.96 -46.78
N ARG A 99 -56.62 48.31 -45.61
CA ARG A 99 -56.35 47.57 -44.37
C ARG A 99 -57.01 46.20 -44.45
N CYS A 100 -56.48 45.23 -43.71
CA CYS A 100 -57.01 43.87 -43.69
C CYS A 100 -57.42 43.47 -42.27
N LEU A 101 -58.72 43.31 -42.05
CA LEU A 101 -59.26 42.84 -40.78
C LEU A 101 -59.26 41.31 -40.79
N LEU A 102 -58.66 40.70 -39.77
CA LEU A 102 -58.66 39.26 -39.55
C LEU A 102 -59.07 38.95 -38.10
N ILE A 103 -60.33 38.58 -37.90
CA ILE A 103 -60.87 38.26 -36.58
C ILE A 103 -60.54 36.80 -36.25
N LYS A 104 -59.52 36.58 -35.42
CA LYS A 104 -59.11 35.23 -35.00
C LYS A 104 -60.02 34.70 -33.89
N SER A 105 -60.77 33.64 -34.16
CA SER A 105 -61.82 33.13 -33.25
C SER A 105 -61.29 32.62 -31.91
N ASP A 106 -60.04 32.18 -31.87
CA ASP A 106 -59.33 31.66 -30.69
C ASP A 106 -58.85 32.75 -29.72
N LEU A 107 -58.83 34.01 -30.15
CA LEU A 107 -58.38 35.15 -29.33
C LEU A 107 -59.53 36.00 -28.80
N LEU A 108 -60.78 35.58 -28.97
CA LEU A 108 -61.95 36.34 -28.51
C LEU A 108 -62.16 36.18 -26.99
N ASN A 109 -62.44 37.28 -26.32
CA ASN A 109 -62.97 37.28 -24.95
C ASN A 109 -64.41 37.76 -24.99
N ASN A 110 -65.36 37.02 -24.43
CA ASN A 110 -66.78 37.39 -24.47
C ASN A 110 -67.34 37.72 -25.88
N ARG A 111 -66.75 37.15 -26.94
CA ARG A 111 -67.06 37.45 -28.36
C ARG A 111 -66.70 38.88 -28.80
N GLU A 112 -65.69 39.46 -28.17
CA GLU A 112 -65.15 40.78 -28.48
C GLU A 112 -63.78 40.67 -29.15
N TRP A 113 -63.57 41.45 -30.22
CA TRP A 113 -62.32 41.62 -30.93
C TRP A 113 -61.94 43.09 -30.93
N HIS A 114 -60.75 43.41 -30.43
CA HIS A 114 -60.18 44.75 -30.50
C HIS A 114 -59.18 44.82 -31.67
N GLN A 115 -59.54 45.58 -32.69
CA GLN A 115 -58.72 45.89 -33.85
C GLN A 115 -57.92 47.17 -33.55
N TYR A 116 -56.60 47.01 -33.36
CA TYR A 116 -55.68 48.11 -33.11
C TYR A 116 -54.97 48.51 -34.39
N ASP A 117 -55.42 49.61 -34.96
CA ASP A 117 -54.84 50.20 -36.17
C ASP A 117 -53.86 51.33 -35.83
N ASP A 118 -53.01 51.64 -36.80
CA ASP A 118 -52.01 52.70 -36.68
C ASP A 118 -52.61 54.09 -36.99
N ILE A 119 -51.75 55.03 -37.41
CA ILE A 119 -52.18 56.38 -37.77
C ILE A 119 -52.90 56.33 -39.11
N VAL A 120 -54.17 56.74 -39.10
CA VAL A 120 -55.00 56.97 -40.28
C VAL A 120 -54.56 58.29 -40.90
N CYS A 121 -53.97 58.23 -42.09
CA CYS A 121 -53.37 59.38 -42.77
C CYS A 121 -54.18 59.80 -44.01
N ALA A 122 -54.15 61.09 -44.32
CA ALA A 122 -54.67 61.62 -45.58
C ALA A 122 -53.60 61.60 -46.69
N GLU A 123 -54.02 61.61 -47.95
CA GLU A 123 -53.10 61.74 -49.09
C GLU A 123 -52.46 63.14 -49.10
N SER A 124 -51.12 63.22 -49.06
CA SER A 124 -50.41 64.50 -49.07
C SER A 124 -50.43 65.15 -50.46
N SER A 125 -50.87 66.41 -50.57
CA SER A 125 -50.98 67.14 -51.85
C SER A 125 -49.65 67.67 -52.42
N ASN A 126 -48.52 67.52 -51.73
CA ASN A 126 -47.22 68.02 -52.18
C ASN A 126 -46.27 66.89 -52.64
N MET A 127 -45.99 66.89 -53.96
CA MET A 127 -45.00 66.11 -54.72
C MET A 127 -45.36 64.66 -55.10
N LYS A 128 -45.94 64.49 -56.29
CA LYS A 128 -45.90 63.23 -57.06
C LYS A 128 -44.56 62.97 -57.79
N ASN A 129 -43.64 63.95 -57.87
CA ASN A 129 -42.44 63.87 -58.73
C ASN A 129 -41.08 63.75 -58.00
N VAL A 130 -41.02 63.76 -56.66
CA VAL A 130 -39.79 63.48 -55.88
C VAL A 130 -39.84 62.07 -55.24
N LEU A 131 -40.86 61.28 -55.61
CA LEU A 131 -41.22 60.01 -55.00
C LEU A 131 -40.07 59.00 -55.01
N ASN A 132 -39.41 58.75 -56.15
CA ASN A 132 -38.51 57.58 -56.31
C ASN A 132 -37.20 57.59 -55.48
N PHE A 133 -36.71 58.74 -54.99
CA PHE A 133 -35.47 58.81 -54.20
C PHE A 133 -35.73 58.96 -52.68
N LEU A 134 -36.94 59.35 -52.27
CA LEU A 134 -37.36 59.58 -50.88
C LEU A 134 -38.15 58.41 -50.25
N PHE A 135 -38.41 57.31 -50.97
CA PHE A 135 -39.19 56.17 -50.44
C PHE A 135 -38.51 55.47 -49.24
N ARG A 136 -37.17 55.46 -49.17
CA ARG A 136 -36.46 54.95 -47.99
C ARG A 136 -36.65 55.81 -46.73
N THR A 137 -36.94 57.11 -46.87
CA THR A 137 -37.21 58.02 -45.75
C THR A 137 -38.65 57.93 -45.24
N LYS A 138 -39.64 57.73 -46.12
CA LYS A 138 -41.06 57.59 -45.71
C LYS A 138 -41.36 56.31 -44.94
N THR A 139 -40.69 55.19 -45.26
CA THR A 139 -40.86 53.93 -44.51
C THR A 139 -40.46 54.09 -43.03
N LYS A 140 -39.40 54.86 -42.75
CA LYS A 140 -39.00 55.20 -41.37
C LYS A 140 -40.05 56.05 -40.65
N ASP A 141 -40.72 56.94 -41.35
CA ASP A 141 -41.77 57.79 -40.77
C ASP A 141 -43.07 57.00 -40.52
N VAL A 142 -43.42 56.05 -41.38
CA VAL A 142 -44.54 55.10 -41.14
C VAL A 142 -44.25 54.20 -39.92
N VAL A 143 -43.02 53.69 -39.80
CA VAL A 143 -42.60 52.92 -38.62
C VAL A 143 -42.67 53.76 -37.35
N LYS A 144 -42.19 55.02 -37.36
CA LYS A 144 -42.33 55.95 -36.23
C LYS A 144 -43.80 56.20 -35.88
N GLY A 145 -44.66 56.40 -36.88
CA GLY A 145 -46.10 56.56 -36.68
C GLY A 145 -46.74 55.33 -36.01
N LYS A 146 -46.36 54.12 -36.46
CA LYS A 146 -46.77 52.86 -35.83
C LYS A 146 -46.28 52.73 -34.39
N ILE A 147 -45.05 53.11 -34.08
CA ILE A 147 -44.50 53.11 -32.71
C ILE A 147 -45.30 54.06 -31.80
N ILE A 148 -45.62 55.27 -32.28
CA ILE A 148 -46.41 56.24 -31.52
C ILE A 148 -47.83 55.69 -31.27
N ALA A 149 -48.48 55.16 -32.30
CA ALA A 149 -49.80 54.58 -32.18
C ALA A 149 -49.81 53.39 -31.22
N ALA A 150 -48.85 52.47 -31.38
CA ALA A 150 -48.68 51.32 -30.51
C ALA A 150 -48.52 51.74 -29.03
N ASN A 151 -47.70 52.74 -28.73
CA ASN A 151 -47.53 53.24 -27.35
C ASN A 151 -48.84 53.78 -26.76
N ILE A 152 -49.62 54.51 -27.54
CA ILE A 152 -50.91 55.05 -27.09
C ILE A 152 -51.93 53.92 -26.88
N MET A 153 -51.95 52.91 -27.77
CA MET A 153 -52.81 51.74 -27.59
C MET A 153 -52.41 50.94 -26.34
N LEU A 154 -51.12 50.77 -26.08
CA LEU A 154 -50.62 50.15 -24.85
C LEU A 154 -51.05 50.93 -23.60
N GLU A 155 -50.98 52.26 -23.60
CA GLU A 155 -51.49 53.08 -22.50
C GLU A 155 -52.97 52.81 -22.22
N ASN A 156 -53.79 52.74 -23.28
CA ASN A 156 -55.21 52.43 -23.13
C ASN A 156 -55.45 51.00 -22.64
N ILE A 157 -54.75 50.01 -23.18
CA ILE A 157 -54.88 48.60 -22.78
C ILE A 157 -54.50 48.45 -21.29
N PHE A 158 -53.36 49.00 -20.87
CA PHE A 158 -52.92 48.92 -19.47
C PHE A 158 -53.86 49.71 -18.53
N SER A 159 -54.52 50.77 -19.00
CA SER A 159 -55.50 51.54 -18.21
C SER A 159 -56.68 50.69 -17.71
N VAL A 160 -57.01 49.58 -18.38
CA VAL A 160 -58.01 48.60 -17.93
C VAL A 160 -57.70 48.09 -16.52
N LEU A 161 -56.42 48.03 -16.16
CA LEU A 161 -55.95 47.60 -14.84
C LEU A 161 -56.03 48.68 -13.76
N GLY A 162 -56.45 49.91 -14.10
CA GLY A 162 -56.66 51.00 -13.15
C GLY A 162 -57.70 50.67 -12.07
N THR A 163 -58.64 49.78 -12.39
CA THR A 163 -59.52 49.13 -11.40
C THR A 163 -59.21 47.64 -11.34
N TRP A 164 -58.49 47.23 -10.31
CA TRP A 164 -57.97 45.87 -10.21
C TRP A 164 -59.07 44.84 -9.88
N SER A 165 -59.39 43.94 -10.82
CA SER A 165 -60.39 42.87 -10.66
C SER A 165 -60.08 41.66 -11.56
N PRO A 166 -60.62 40.46 -11.27
CA PRO A 166 -60.42 39.28 -12.12
C PRO A 166 -60.88 39.50 -13.58
N ASP A 167 -62.02 40.17 -13.76
CA ASP A 167 -62.59 40.45 -15.09
C ASP A 167 -61.73 41.45 -15.86
N ASN A 168 -61.28 42.52 -15.20
CA ASN A 168 -60.42 43.52 -15.85
C ASN A 168 -59.05 42.95 -16.20
N LEU A 169 -58.47 42.10 -15.34
CA LEU A 169 -57.22 41.42 -15.65
C LEU A 169 -57.38 40.48 -16.84
N ARG A 170 -58.47 39.70 -16.89
CA ARG A 170 -58.79 38.85 -18.04
C ARG A 170 -58.95 39.69 -19.32
N ASN A 171 -59.75 40.75 -19.27
CA ASN A 171 -59.97 41.66 -20.39
C ASN A 171 -58.65 42.25 -20.90
N PHE A 172 -57.80 42.75 -19.99
CA PHE A 172 -56.46 43.25 -20.29
C PHE A 172 -55.61 42.21 -21.05
N LEU A 173 -55.51 40.98 -20.55
CA LEU A 173 -54.65 39.96 -21.18
C LEU A 173 -55.15 39.58 -22.58
N PHE A 174 -56.46 39.51 -22.79
CA PHE A 174 -57.02 39.23 -24.12
C PHE A 174 -56.82 40.40 -25.08
N GLN A 175 -57.10 41.64 -24.65
CA GLN A 175 -56.83 42.84 -25.44
C GLN A 175 -55.35 42.97 -25.81
N LEU A 176 -54.44 42.68 -24.87
CA LEU A 176 -53.01 42.71 -25.12
C LEU A 176 -52.58 41.63 -26.13
N ARG A 177 -53.15 40.41 -26.06
CA ARG A 177 -52.88 39.37 -27.09
C ARG A 177 -53.40 39.79 -28.46
N GLN A 178 -54.59 40.37 -28.54
CA GLN A 178 -55.17 40.87 -29.78
C GLN A 178 -54.29 41.98 -30.36
N PHE A 179 -53.90 42.96 -29.55
CA PHE A 179 -52.92 44.00 -29.90
C PHE A 179 -51.62 43.39 -30.42
N TYR A 180 -51.04 42.43 -29.69
CA TYR A 180 -49.78 41.79 -30.07
C TYR A 180 -49.87 41.13 -31.45
N VAL A 181 -50.93 40.37 -31.70
CA VAL A 181 -51.12 39.64 -32.96
C VAL A 181 -51.38 40.59 -34.13
N VAL A 182 -52.21 41.62 -33.94
CA VAL A 182 -52.50 42.62 -34.98
C VAL A 182 -51.25 43.45 -35.32
N THR A 183 -50.45 43.78 -34.31
CA THR A 183 -49.32 44.71 -34.47
C THR A 183 -48.06 44.01 -34.98
N LYS A 184 -47.80 42.76 -34.58
CA LYS A 184 -46.59 42.00 -34.97
C LYS A 184 -46.61 41.51 -36.42
N GLU A 185 -47.81 41.32 -36.98
CA GLU A 185 -48.05 40.86 -38.34
C GLU A 185 -48.88 41.93 -39.05
N PRO A 186 -48.27 42.98 -39.62
CA PRO A 186 -49.04 44.00 -40.35
C PRO A 186 -49.57 43.39 -41.66
N TRP A 187 -50.87 43.12 -41.73
CA TRP A 187 -51.55 42.65 -42.94
C TRP A 187 -52.23 43.79 -43.69
N VAL A 188 -52.12 43.76 -45.01
CA VAL A 188 -52.77 44.69 -45.93
C VAL A 188 -53.47 43.90 -47.04
N TYR A 189 -54.39 44.55 -47.75
CA TYR A 189 -55.07 43.96 -48.88
C TYR A 189 -54.75 44.76 -50.15
N ASP A 190 -54.04 44.14 -51.08
CA ASP A 190 -53.58 44.70 -52.34
C ASP A 190 -53.86 43.69 -53.46
N GLY A 191 -55.08 43.74 -54.02
CA GLY A 191 -55.66 42.68 -54.85
C GLY A 191 -56.05 41.41 -54.07
N SER A 192 -55.18 40.96 -53.16
CA SER A 192 -55.37 39.86 -52.21
C SER A 192 -54.78 40.20 -50.83
N ALA A 193 -55.14 39.44 -49.80
CA ALA A 193 -54.60 39.65 -48.45
C ALA A 193 -53.13 39.19 -48.38
N MET A 194 -52.24 40.07 -47.93
CA MET A 194 -50.80 39.80 -47.86
C MET A 194 -50.11 40.49 -46.67
N PRO A 195 -48.99 39.94 -46.17
CA PRO A 195 -48.17 40.59 -45.16
C PRO A 195 -47.39 41.78 -45.73
N TRP A 196 -47.28 42.87 -44.96
CA TRP A 196 -46.51 44.06 -45.34
C TRP A 196 -45.02 43.91 -44.96
N THR A 197 -44.30 43.05 -45.68
CA THR A 197 -42.90 42.67 -45.38
C THR A 197 -41.90 43.83 -45.52
N GLU A 198 -42.10 44.71 -46.51
CA GLU A 198 -41.22 45.85 -46.83
C GLU A 198 -41.08 46.86 -45.69
N LEU A 199 -42.06 46.91 -44.78
CA LEU A 199 -42.11 47.86 -43.67
C LEU A 199 -41.00 47.61 -42.63
N GLY A 200 -40.48 46.38 -42.53
CA GLY A 200 -39.46 46.02 -41.55
C GLY A 200 -39.93 46.15 -40.08
N PHE A 201 -41.23 46.05 -39.83
CA PHE A 201 -41.85 46.14 -38.51
C PHE A 201 -42.62 44.86 -38.20
N GLY A 202 -42.17 44.11 -37.19
CA GLY A 202 -42.82 42.88 -36.77
C GLY A 202 -42.45 42.48 -35.34
N THR A 203 -42.34 41.17 -35.07
CA THR A 203 -42.18 40.62 -33.72
C THR A 203 -41.08 41.28 -32.89
N GLN A 204 -39.89 41.53 -33.45
CA GLN A 204 -38.79 42.15 -32.69
C GLN A 204 -39.13 43.57 -32.21
N GLN A 205 -39.73 44.39 -33.08
CA GLN A 205 -40.11 45.77 -32.77
C GLN A 205 -41.26 45.81 -31.75
N VAL A 206 -42.25 44.91 -31.90
CA VAL A 206 -43.37 44.81 -30.95
C VAL A 206 -42.90 44.31 -29.58
N ASN A 207 -42.01 43.32 -29.54
CA ASN A 207 -41.42 42.85 -28.28
C ASN A 207 -40.62 43.97 -27.59
N ALA A 208 -39.83 44.75 -28.34
CA ALA A 208 -39.09 45.89 -27.79
C ALA A 208 -40.02 46.97 -27.23
N LEU A 209 -41.08 47.33 -27.96
CA LEU A 209 -42.13 48.25 -27.53
C LEU A 209 -42.78 47.81 -26.21
N LEU A 210 -43.18 46.54 -26.12
CA LEU A 210 -43.79 45.99 -24.91
C LEU A 210 -42.82 46.03 -23.72
N LEU A 211 -41.57 45.62 -23.92
CA LEU A 211 -40.56 45.62 -22.87
C LEU A 211 -40.22 47.05 -22.39
N GLU A 212 -40.11 48.00 -23.30
CA GLU A 212 -39.87 49.42 -22.98
C GLU A 212 -41.05 50.02 -22.22
N TYR A 213 -42.27 49.73 -22.66
CA TYR A 213 -43.49 50.18 -21.97
C TYR A 213 -43.60 49.58 -20.56
N MET A 214 -43.37 48.27 -20.41
CA MET A 214 -43.37 47.62 -19.10
C MET A 214 -42.28 48.18 -18.17
N ARG A 215 -41.11 48.54 -18.71
CA ARG A 215 -40.06 49.23 -17.94
C ARG A 215 -40.51 50.62 -17.49
N LYS A 216 -41.14 51.39 -18.38
CA LYS A 216 -41.70 52.73 -18.09
C LYS A 216 -42.66 52.69 -16.90
N ILE A 217 -43.59 51.72 -16.89
CA ILE A 217 -44.59 51.61 -15.81
C ILE A 217 -44.03 50.99 -14.51
N ALA A 218 -42.94 50.22 -14.60
CA ALA A 218 -42.25 49.65 -13.43
C ALA A 218 -41.32 50.64 -12.71
N LEU A 219 -40.77 51.62 -13.44
CA LEU A 219 -39.78 52.58 -12.94
C LEU A 219 -40.16 53.26 -11.61
N PRO A 220 -41.42 53.71 -11.38
CA PRO A 220 -41.81 54.35 -10.12
C PRO A 220 -41.65 53.48 -8.86
N PHE A 221 -41.55 52.15 -9.03
CA PHE A 221 -41.35 51.20 -7.93
C PHE A 221 -39.89 50.73 -7.78
N LEU A 222 -39.02 51.12 -8.71
CA LEU A 222 -37.61 50.72 -8.76
C LEU A 222 -36.66 51.85 -8.32
N GLU A 223 -37.11 53.11 -8.31
CA GLU A 223 -36.31 54.25 -7.88
C GLU A 223 -36.20 54.36 -6.34
N PRO A 224 -35.09 54.92 -5.80
CA PRO A 224 -34.89 55.09 -4.36
C PRO A 224 -35.97 55.97 -3.69
N GLU A 225 -36.25 55.73 -2.41
CA GLU A 225 -37.38 56.28 -1.62
C GLU A 225 -37.52 57.83 -1.53
N GLY A 226 -36.69 58.60 -2.23
CA GLY A 226 -36.74 60.08 -2.32
C GLY A 226 -37.50 60.64 -3.52
N ALA A 227 -37.84 59.85 -4.55
CA ALA A 227 -38.49 60.31 -5.78
C ALA A 227 -40.03 60.21 -5.75
N LYS A 228 -40.67 60.41 -4.58
CA LYS A 228 -42.12 60.24 -4.34
C LYS A 228 -43.05 61.23 -5.08
N ALA A 229 -42.57 61.98 -6.05
CA ALA A 229 -43.31 63.08 -6.68
C ALA A 229 -44.27 62.67 -7.82
N SER A 230 -44.44 61.38 -8.14
CA SER A 230 -45.25 60.97 -9.32
C SER A 230 -46.13 59.72 -9.16
N GLN A 231 -46.48 59.28 -7.94
CA GLN A 231 -47.38 58.12 -7.76
C GLN A 231 -48.86 58.39 -8.06
N GLU A 232 -49.28 59.65 -8.28
CA GLU A 232 -50.68 59.99 -8.61
C GLU A 232 -51.10 59.47 -10.00
N ASP A 233 -50.15 59.33 -10.94
CA ASP A 233 -50.41 58.90 -12.33
C ASP A 233 -50.17 57.39 -12.58
N VAL A 234 -49.88 56.59 -11.54
CA VAL A 234 -49.58 55.16 -11.69
C VAL A 234 -50.88 54.35 -11.76
N VAL A 235 -51.08 53.68 -12.90
CA VAL A 235 -52.28 52.86 -13.18
C VAL A 235 -52.46 51.71 -12.18
N ILE A 236 -51.38 51.00 -11.84
CA ILE A 236 -51.42 49.88 -10.89
C ILE A 236 -50.73 50.29 -9.59
N LYS A 237 -51.51 50.49 -8.53
CA LYS A 237 -51.00 51.00 -7.24
C LYS A 237 -50.18 49.99 -6.44
N SER A 238 -50.45 48.69 -6.58
CA SER A 238 -49.68 47.65 -5.90
C SER A 238 -48.46 47.26 -6.74
N LYS A 239 -47.28 47.40 -6.13
CA LYS A 239 -45.99 46.97 -6.67
C LYS A 239 -46.02 45.48 -7.05
N LEU A 240 -46.55 44.65 -6.15
CA LEU A 240 -46.62 43.21 -6.32
C LEU A 240 -47.59 42.81 -7.43
N ALA A 241 -48.76 43.46 -7.50
CA ALA A 241 -49.74 43.24 -8.58
C ALA A 241 -49.16 43.62 -9.95
N LEU A 242 -48.43 44.74 -10.04
CA LEU A 242 -47.73 45.14 -11.27
C LEU A 242 -46.67 44.11 -11.66
N GLY A 243 -45.81 43.70 -10.72
CA GLY A 243 -44.76 42.69 -10.96
C GLY A 243 -45.33 41.36 -11.47
N LEU A 244 -46.40 40.86 -10.86
CA LEU A 244 -47.06 39.62 -11.31
C LEU A 244 -47.76 39.77 -12.66
N THR A 245 -48.32 40.95 -12.95
CA THR A 245 -48.90 41.26 -14.27
C THR A 245 -47.83 41.21 -15.34
N ILE A 246 -46.70 41.92 -15.15
CA ILE A 246 -45.57 41.94 -16.07
C ILE A 246 -45.04 40.51 -16.27
N LEU A 247 -44.87 39.74 -15.20
CA LEU A 247 -44.41 38.36 -15.27
C LEU A 247 -45.37 37.48 -16.11
N THR A 248 -46.67 37.65 -15.91
CA THR A 248 -47.70 36.93 -16.68
C THR A 248 -47.64 37.31 -18.15
N VAL A 249 -47.49 38.60 -18.49
CA VAL A 249 -47.38 39.08 -19.88
C VAL A 249 -46.11 38.53 -20.55
N VAL A 250 -44.98 38.59 -19.86
CA VAL A 250 -43.70 38.07 -20.35
C VAL A 250 -43.78 36.58 -20.64
N GLY A 251 -44.38 35.79 -19.74
CA GLY A 251 -44.57 34.35 -19.94
C GLY A 251 -45.55 34.04 -21.07
N MET A 252 -46.69 34.74 -21.10
CA MET A 252 -47.75 34.54 -22.08
C MET A 252 -47.33 34.85 -23.52
N LEU A 253 -46.51 35.88 -23.72
CA LEU A 253 -46.04 36.32 -25.04
C LEU A 253 -44.62 35.84 -25.36
N GLU A 254 -44.02 35.02 -24.48
CA GLU A 254 -42.65 34.49 -24.60
C GLU A 254 -41.60 35.58 -24.88
N LEU A 255 -41.70 36.72 -24.18
CA LEU A 255 -40.85 37.87 -24.45
C LEU A 255 -39.38 37.58 -24.07
N PRO A 256 -38.40 38.00 -24.90
CA PRO A 256 -36.97 37.86 -24.59
C PRO A 256 -36.55 38.90 -23.55
N VAL A 257 -36.31 38.46 -22.32
CA VAL A 257 -35.96 39.35 -21.20
C VAL A 257 -34.44 39.44 -21.06
N LEU A 258 -33.90 40.66 -20.99
CA LEU A 258 -32.49 40.91 -20.70
C LEU A 258 -32.16 40.62 -19.23
N LYS A 259 -30.91 40.23 -18.96
CA LYS A 259 -30.42 39.96 -17.60
C LYS A 259 -30.70 41.07 -16.58
N SER A 260 -30.53 42.34 -16.96
CA SER A 260 -30.81 43.49 -16.08
C SER A 260 -32.28 43.56 -15.67
N ASN A 261 -33.19 43.28 -16.60
CA ASN A 261 -34.63 43.31 -16.33
C ASN A 261 -35.06 42.19 -15.37
N LEU A 262 -34.32 41.07 -15.30
CA LEU A 262 -34.61 39.99 -14.35
C LEU A 262 -34.39 40.46 -12.89
N ALA A 263 -33.34 41.23 -12.63
CA ALA A 263 -33.08 41.78 -11.30
C ALA A 263 -34.16 42.80 -10.87
N ASP A 264 -34.60 43.64 -11.81
CA ASP A 264 -35.72 44.57 -11.60
C ASP A 264 -37.01 43.81 -11.31
N MET A 265 -37.30 42.74 -12.06
CA MET A 265 -38.44 41.85 -11.81
C MET A 265 -38.39 41.21 -10.43
N CYS A 266 -37.23 40.72 -9.99
CA CYS A 266 -37.06 40.20 -8.64
C CYS A 266 -37.30 41.27 -7.57
N SER A 267 -36.90 42.51 -7.83
CA SER A 267 -37.12 43.65 -6.92
C SER A 267 -38.61 44.03 -6.81
N LEU A 268 -39.35 44.00 -7.92
CA LEU A 268 -40.80 44.20 -7.95
C LEU A 268 -41.57 43.11 -7.19
N LEU A 269 -41.09 41.87 -7.29
CA LEU A 269 -41.72 40.69 -6.67
C LEU A 269 -41.22 40.42 -5.23
N CYS A 270 -40.24 41.18 -4.76
CA CYS A 270 -39.80 41.15 -3.37
C CYS A 270 -40.89 41.75 -2.47
N LEU A 271 -41.26 41.03 -1.41
CA LEU A 271 -42.24 41.52 -0.43
C LEU A 271 -41.69 42.74 0.31
N ASP A 272 -42.53 43.77 0.44
CA ASP A 272 -42.17 45.00 1.12
C ASP A 272 -42.11 44.80 2.64
N LYS A 273 -41.32 45.64 3.31
CA LYS A 273 -41.17 45.60 4.77
C LYS A 273 -42.38 46.23 5.47
N VAL A 274 -43.47 45.50 5.52
CA VAL A 274 -44.74 45.88 6.15
C VAL A 274 -45.19 44.81 7.17
N SER A 275 -46.35 45.00 7.81
CA SER A 275 -46.87 44.02 8.77
C SER A 275 -47.26 42.71 8.08
N GLN A 276 -47.12 41.58 8.78
CA GLN A 276 -47.51 40.25 8.27
C GLN A 276 -48.98 40.21 7.81
N GLN A 277 -49.87 40.92 8.50
CA GLN A 277 -51.28 40.98 8.13
C GLN A 277 -51.49 41.69 6.79
N ALA A 278 -50.81 42.83 6.57
CA ALA A 278 -50.92 43.57 5.31
C ALA A 278 -50.48 42.71 4.10
N ILE A 279 -49.42 41.93 4.24
CA ILE A 279 -48.96 40.99 3.20
C ILE A 279 -49.98 39.88 2.96
N ARG A 280 -50.56 39.31 4.02
CA ARG A 280 -51.59 38.25 3.88
C ARG A 280 -52.82 38.77 3.12
N ASP A 281 -53.26 39.98 3.45
CA ASP A 281 -54.39 40.62 2.78
C ASP A 281 -54.06 40.90 1.30
N GLU A 282 -52.88 41.44 1.00
CA GLU A 282 -52.41 41.67 -0.38
C GLU A 282 -52.34 40.37 -1.20
N ILE A 283 -51.74 39.32 -0.64
CA ILE A 283 -51.64 38.00 -1.29
C ILE A 283 -53.03 37.39 -1.51
N TYR A 284 -53.95 37.53 -0.56
CA TYR A 284 -55.34 37.08 -0.73
C TYR A 284 -56.03 37.80 -1.90
N HIS A 285 -55.88 39.12 -2.00
CA HIS A 285 -56.41 39.91 -3.12
C HIS A 285 -55.80 39.49 -4.46
N ILE A 286 -54.50 39.22 -4.50
CA ILE A 286 -53.79 38.71 -5.69
C ILE A 286 -54.32 37.33 -6.10
N LYS A 287 -54.40 36.37 -5.16
CA LYS A 287 -54.93 35.03 -5.44
C LYS A 287 -56.34 35.10 -6.02
N LYS A 288 -57.19 35.98 -5.49
CA LYS A 288 -58.54 36.22 -6.00
C LYS A 288 -58.53 36.80 -7.42
N ALA A 289 -57.68 37.78 -7.69
CA ALA A 289 -57.58 38.42 -9.01
C ALA A 289 -57.08 37.48 -10.11
N PHE A 290 -56.09 36.63 -9.79
CA PHE A 290 -55.48 35.70 -10.74
C PHE A 290 -56.14 34.30 -10.77
N ALA A 291 -57.23 34.07 -10.01
CA ALA A 291 -57.86 32.75 -9.85
C ALA A 291 -58.27 32.07 -11.17
N ALA A 292 -58.61 32.86 -12.20
CA ALA A 292 -59.03 32.37 -13.52
C ALA A 292 -57.88 32.17 -14.52
N LEU A 293 -56.63 32.44 -14.13
CA LEU A 293 -55.44 32.37 -14.97
C LEU A 293 -54.55 31.18 -14.56
N VAL A 294 -53.75 30.68 -15.51
CA VAL A 294 -52.78 29.59 -15.27
C VAL A 294 -51.88 29.93 -14.08
N SER A 295 -51.59 28.93 -13.24
CA SER A 295 -50.98 29.08 -11.91
C SER A 295 -49.79 30.06 -11.88
N LEU A 296 -49.89 31.11 -11.07
CA LEU A 296 -48.83 32.09 -10.80
C LEU A 296 -47.53 31.43 -10.32
N GLU A 297 -47.66 30.30 -9.61
CA GLU A 297 -46.54 29.47 -9.17
C GLU A 297 -45.64 29.02 -10.33
N ILE A 298 -46.23 28.61 -11.46
CA ILE A 298 -45.47 28.14 -12.63
C ILE A 298 -44.63 29.30 -13.19
N HIS A 299 -45.23 30.49 -13.27
CA HIS A 299 -44.55 31.68 -13.78
C HIS A 299 -43.42 32.14 -12.84
N LEU A 300 -43.65 32.12 -11.52
CA LEU A 300 -42.62 32.45 -10.54
C LEU A 300 -41.49 31.43 -10.52
N THR A 301 -41.82 30.14 -10.58
CA THR A 301 -40.83 29.07 -10.70
C THR A 301 -40.01 29.23 -11.97
N SER A 302 -40.65 29.55 -13.10
CA SER A 302 -39.97 29.82 -14.37
C SER A 302 -39.07 31.06 -14.30
N LEU A 303 -39.47 32.11 -13.55
CA LEU A 303 -38.63 33.28 -13.31
C LEU A 303 -37.39 32.88 -12.50
N CYS A 304 -37.58 32.17 -11.39
CA CYS A 304 -36.47 31.70 -10.56
C CYS A 304 -35.50 30.82 -11.36
N ARG A 305 -35.99 29.88 -12.18
CA ARG A 305 -35.15 29.08 -13.10
C ARG A 305 -34.34 29.95 -14.05
N ARG A 306 -34.99 30.87 -14.75
CA ARG A 306 -34.31 31.82 -15.67
C ARG A 306 -33.25 32.65 -14.95
N CYS A 307 -33.53 33.11 -13.72
CA CYS A 307 -32.56 33.84 -12.93
C CYS A 307 -31.36 32.96 -12.51
N ILE A 308 -31.58 31.67 -12.23
CA ILE A 308 -30.50 30.72 -11.94
C ILE A 308 -29.62 30.52 -13.18
N ASP A 309 -30.25 30.27 -14.34
CA ASP A 309 -29.55 30.06 -15.62
C ASP A 309 -28.70 31.28 -16.01
N GLU A 310 -29.24 32.49 -15.85
CA GLU A 310 -28.59 33.76 -16.19
C GLU A 310 -27.70 34.32 -15.06
N GLN A 311 -27.56 33.61 -13.93
CA GLN A 311 -26.78 34.03 -12.75
C GLN A 311 -27.21 35.42 -12.20
N VAL A 312 -28.51 35.58 -11.93
CA VAL A 312 -29.13 36.76 -11.30
C VAL A 312 -29.56 36.41 -9.89
N HIS A 313 -28.72 36.68 -8.90
CA HIS A 313 -28.89 36.19 -7.52
C HIS A 313 -30.09 36.75 -6.75
N GLN A 314 -30.70 37.86 -7.19
CA GLN A 314 -31.85 38.50 -6.55
C GLN A 314 -33.11 37.62 -6.50
N TRP A 315 -33.15 36.50 -7.24
CA TRP A 315 -34.27 35.56 -7.20
C TRP A 315 -34.55 35.01 -5.79
N VAL A 316 -33.55 34.99 -4.91
CA VAL A 316 -33.71 34.56 -3.51
C VAL A 316 -34.66 35.45 -2.69
N TRP A 317 -34.93 36.68 -3.16
CA TRP A 317 -35.92 37.59 -2.56
C TRP A 317 -37.36 37.27 -2.96
N VAL A 318 -37.56 36.50 -4.03
CA VAL A 318 -38.87 36.11 -4.56
C VAL A 318 -39.42 34.87 -3.83
N LEU A 319 -38.54 34.09 -3.18
CA LEU A 319 -38.89 32.86 -2.47
C LEU A 319 -40.04 32.99 -1.47
N PRO A 320 -40.13 34.03 -0.60
CA PRO A 320 -41.26 34.20 0.31
C PRO A 320 -42.60 34.28 -0.41
N LEU A 321 -42.64 34.97 -1.56
CA LEU A 321 -43.84 35.06 -2.40
C LEU A 321 -44.18 33.70 -3.01
N LEU A 322 -43.18 32.98 -3.52
CA LEU A 322 -43.35 31.64 -4.06
C LEU A 322 -43.96 30.70 -3.01
N HIS A 323 -43.38 30.62 -1.80
CA HIS A 323 -43.90 29.77 -0.73
C HIS A 323 -45.31 30.16 -0.27
N CYS A 324 -45.68 31.43 -0.35
CA CYS A 324 -47.03 31.89 -0.01
C CYS A 324 -48.08 31.49 -1.06
N LEU A 325 -47.68 31.37 -2.33
CA LEU A 325 -48.56 30.99 -3.44
C LEU A 325 -48.61 29.46 -3.62
N ALA A 326 -47.47 28.79 -3.49
CA ALA A 326 -47.27 27.35 -3.54
C ALA A 326 -46.98 26.83 -2.12
N ALA A 327 -48.04 26.68 -1.32
CA ALA A 327 -47.89 26.36 0.11
C ALA A 327 -47.02 25.09 0.30
N PRO A 328 -45.83 25.20 0.92
CA PRO A 328 -44.94 24.07 1.07
C PRO A 328 -45.57 23.00 1.97
N LEU A 329 -45.34 21.72 1.65
CA LEU A 329 -45.77 20.59 2.48
C LEU A 329 -44.97 20.59 3.79
N GLN A 330 -45.47 21.28 4.82
CA GLN A 330 -44.76 21.46 6.09
C GLN A 330 -44.62 20.14 6.88
N HIS A 331 -43.51 19.44 6.66
CA HIS A 331 -43.07 18.30 7.46
C HIS A 331 -41.87 18.72 8.32
N HIS A 332 -42.13 19.16 9.55
CA HIS A 332 -41.08 19.73 10.42
C HIS A 332 -40.19 18.70 11.10
N HIS A 333 -40.68 17.47 11.30
CA HIS A 333 -40.03 16.49 12.19
C HIS A 333 -39.59 15.19 11.52
N PHE A 334 -39.98 14.95 10.26
CA PHE A 334 -39.67 13.72 9.52
C PHE A 334 -38.72 14.01 8.35
N PRO A 335 -37.86 13.05 7.97
CA PRO A 335 -37.01 13.20 6.80
C PRO A 335 -37.86 13.26 5.52
N VAL A 336 -37.61 14.27 4.70
CA VAL A 336 -38.19 14.50 3.36
C VAL A 336 -37.04 14.84 2.41
N GLU A 337 -37.28 14.95 1.10
CA GLU A 337 -36.23 15.37 0.17
C GLU A 337 -35.82 16.84 0.42
N GLU A 338 -34.56 17.19 0.09
CA GLU A 338 -33.96 18.52 0.38
C GLU A 338 -34.81 19.65 -0.23
N ASP A 339 -35.33 19.47 -1.44
CA ASP A 339 -36.16 20.45 -2.14
C ASP A 339 -37.52 20.68 -1.45
N THR A 340 -38.17 19.60 -1.04
CA THR A 340 -39.44 19.62 -0.30
C THR A 340 -39.28 20.22 1.09
N TRP A 341 -38.17 19.92 1.77
CA TRP A 341 -37.84 20.51 3.07
C TRP A 341 -37.69 22.03 2.98
N ALA A 342 -37.10 22.50 1.87
CA ALA A 342 -36.73 23.88 1.63
C ALA A 342 -37.79 24.71 0.89
N GLY A 343 -38.86 24.10 0.37
CA GLY A 343 -39.85 24.81 -0.47
C GLY A 343 -39.29 25.20 -1.85
N LEU A 344 -38.31 24.44 -2.35
CA LEU A 344 -37.58 24.71 -3.60
C LEU A 344 -37.95 23.75 -4.72
N GLU A 345 -39.11 23.09 -4.63
CA GLU A 345 -39.55 22.10 -5.60
C GLU A 345 -39.52 22.66 -7.03
N GLY A 346 -38.86 21.93 -7.92
CA GLY A 346 -38.69 22.34 -9.31
C GLY A 346 -37.64 23.41 -9.55
N LEU A 347 -36.84 23.83 -8.57
CA LEU A 347 -35.70 24.75 -8.78
C LEU A 347 -34.37 23.99 -8.79
N GLN A 348 -33.46 24.38 -9.69
CA GLN A 348 -32.10 23.82 -9.75
C GLN A 348 -31.16 24.54 -8.77
N PHE A 349 -31.54 24.60 -7.49
CA PHE A 349 -30.80 25.35 -6.46
C PHE A 349 -29.40 24.76 -6.20
N VAL A 350 -29.19 23.46 -6.49
CA VAL A 350 -27.88 22.80 -6.40
C VAL A 350 -26.86 23.46 -7.34
N GLU A 351 -27.28 23.92 -8.52
CA GLU A 351 -26.39 24.65 -9.42
C GLU A 351 -25.98 26.00 -8.84
N THR A 352 -26.92 26.68 -8.16
CA THR A 352 -26.68 27.98 -7.55
C THR A 352 -25.62 27.87 -6.46
N ARG A 353 -25.75 26.92 -5.53
CA ARG A 353 -24.76 26.73 -4.45
C ARG A 353 -23.36 26.35 -4.94
N ASN A 354 -23.27 25.73 -6.12
CA ASN A 354 -21.99 25.29 -6.70
C ASN A 354 -21.32 26.37 -7.55
N LYS A 355 -22.09 27.25 -8.20
CA LYS A 355 -21.60 28.27 -9.14
C LYS A 355 -21.50 29.68 -8.53
N ALA A 356 -22.24 29.97 -7.45
CA ALA A 356 -22.32 31.31 -6.90
C ALA A 356 -21.04 31.73 -6.17
N ASP A 357 -20.75 33.03 -6.24
CA ASP A 357 -19.64 33.65 -5.51
C ASP A 357 -19.84 33.62 -3.98
N LYS A 358 -18.73 33.45 -3.25
CA LYS A 358 -18.67 33.11 -1.83
C LYS A 358 -19.22 34.17 -0.87
N GLY A 359 -19.48 35.40 -1.34
CA GLY A 359 -20.03 36.49 -0.51
C GLY A 359 -21.32 37.10 -1.04
N THR A 360 -21.55 37.01 -2.36
CA THR A 360 -22.61 37.78 -3.02
C THR A 360 -24.02 37.39 -2.54
N LEU A 361 -24.32 36.09 -2.47
CA LEU A 361 -25.65 35.61 -2.02
C LEU A 361 -25.90 35.96 -0.54
N LEU A 362 -24.90 35.75 0.32
CA LEU A 362 -25.03 36.04 1.74
C LEU A 362 -25.30 37.54 1.98
N GLN A 363 -24.67 38.42 1.21
CA GLN A 363 -24.90 39.86 1.30
C GLN A 363 -26.34 40.26 0.91
N LEU A 364 -26.88 39.65 -0.15
CA LEU A 364 -28.28 39.87 -0.57
C LEU A 364 -29.28 39.39 0.49
N MET A 365 -28.97 38.28 1.18
CA MET A 365 -29.77 37.77 2.29
C MET A 365 -29.67 38.68 3.52
N LYS A 366 -28.49 39.26 3.81
CA LYS A 366 -28.30 40.26 4.87
C LYS A 366 -29.11 41.53 4.61
N GLU A 367 -29.13 42.01 3.37
CA GLU A 367 -29.90 43.20 2.97
C GLU A 367 -31.40 43.04 3.25
N LYS A 368 -31.97 41.87 2.96
CA LYS A 368 -33.40 41.58 3.09
C LYS A 368 -33.75 40.61 4.22
N LYS A 369 -32.98 40.63 5.31
CA LYS A 369 -33.16 39.73 6.47
C LYS A 369 -34.59 39.74 7.04
N TYR A 370 -35.30 40.86 6.96
CA TYR A 370 -36.68 40.99 7.43
C TYR A 370 -37.66 40.02 6.75
N LEU A 371 -37.34 39.51 5.55
CA LEU A 371 -38.18 38.53 4.85
C LEU A 371 -38.36 37.23 5.65
N MET A 372 -37.40 36.88 6.51
CA MET A 372 -37.51 35.70 7.39
C MET A 372 -38.61 35.83 8.45
N GLU A 373 -39.02 37.05 8.78
CA GLU A 373 -40.16 37.26 9.67
C GLU A 373 -41.49 36.97 8.96
N LEU A 374 -41.51 37.08 7.64
CA LEU A 374 -42.70 36.88 6.81
C LEU A 374 -42.88 35.42 6.41
N ASP A 375 -41.78 34.71 6.20
CA ASP A 375 -41.76 33.32 5.79
C ASP A 375 -40.78 32.48 6.62
N ARG A 376 -41.33 31.52 7.37
CA ARG A 376 -40.57 30.60 8.23
C ARG A 376 -39.79 29.54 7.43
N THR A 377 -40.17 29.29 6.17
CA THR A 377 -39.50 28.31 5.30
C THR A 377 -38.23 28.91 4.70
N LEU A 378 -38.16 30.23 4.54
CA LEU A 378 -37.07 30.95 3.90
C LEU A 378 -35.67 30.59 4.44
N VAL A 379 -35.55 30.40 5.76
CA VAL A 379 -34.26 30.00 6.37
C VAL A 379 -33.75 28.68 5.81
N LYS A 380 -34.66 27.72 5.58
CA LYS A 380 -34.34 26.41 5.02
C LYS A 380 -33.93 26.54 3.55
N SER A 381 -34.68 27.33 2.79
CA SER A 381 -34.40 27.64 1.38
C SER A 381 -33.02 28.29 1.22
N TRP A 382 -32.71 29.29 2.04
CA TRP A 382 -31.43 29.98 2.00
C TRP A 382 -30.26 29.08 2.40
N ILE A 383 -30.44 28.19 3.39
CA ILE A 383 -29.45 27.16 3.75
C ILE A 383 -29.13 26.24 2.56
N CYS A 384 -30.16 25.80 1.81
CA CYS A 384 -29.99 24.92 0.65
C CYS A 384 -29.29 25.61 -0.53
N VAL A 385 -29.54 26.90 -0.73
CA VAL A 385 -29.03 27.69 -1.86
C VAL A 385 -27.60 28.21 -1.62
N LEU A 386 -27.20 28.42 -0.38
CA LEU A 386 -25.87 28.99 -0.09
C LEU A 386 -24.71 28.04 -0.43
N PRO A 387 -23.56 28.58 -0.88
CA PRO A 387 -22.30 27.85 -0.90
C PRO A 387 -21.90 27.36 0.50
N LEU A 388 -21.12 26.28 0.57
CA LEU A 388 -20.77 25.64 1.84
C LEU A 388 -19.95 26.58 2.76
N GLU A 389 -19.08 27.38 2.16
CA GLU A 389 -18.17 28.30 2.84
C GLU A 389 -18.90 29.41 3.59
N SER A 390 -20.02 29.90 3.04
CA SER A 390 -20.81 30.98 3.62
C SER A 390 -21.82 30.48 4.66
N LEU A 391 -22.03 29.16 4.74
CA LEU A 391 -23.11 28.58 5.53
C LEU A 391 -22.85 28.69 7.05
N ALA A 392 -21.60 28.58 7.48
CA ALA A 392 -21.24 28.76 8.89
C ALA A 392 -21.58 30.19 9.36
N GLU A 393 -21.18 31.20 8.59
CA GLU A 393 -21.52 32.60 8.87
C GLU A 393 -23.04 32.82 8.85
N PHE A 394 -23.74 32.25 7.87
CA PHE A 394 -25.19 32.33 7.79
C PHE A 394 -25.89 31.74 9.02
N ILE A 395 -25.51 30.54 9.47
CA ILE A 395 -26.13 29.90 10.64
C ILE A 395 -25.93 30.77 11.89
N LYS A 396 -24.75 31.37 12.05
CA LYS A 396 -24.45 32.26 13.17
C LYS A 396 -25.36 33.50 13.17
N ASP A 397 -25.46 34.16 12.01
CA ASP A 397 -26.14 35.45 11.85
C ASP A 397 -27.67 35.36 11.75
N PHE A 398 -28.20 34.27 11.17
CA PHE A 398 -29.61 34.15 10.79
C PHE A 398 -30.38 33.06 11.54
N SER A 399 -29.73 31.98 11.99
CA SER A 399 -30.47 30.87 12.62
C SER A 399 -30.76 31.12 14.10
N SER A 400 -32.05 31.05 14.45
CA SER A 400 -32.55 30.88 15.82
C SER A 400 -33.10 29.46 16.07
N ASP A 401 -33.30 28.67 15.02
CA ASP A 401 -33.81 27.29 15.08
C ASP A 401 -32.68 26.28 14.82
N LEU A 402 -32.25 25.64 15.91
CA LEU A 402 -31.22 24.60 15.88
C LEU A 402 -31.62 23.41 14.99
N LEU A 403 -32.89 23.01 14.99
CA LEU A 403 -33.34 21.84 14.23
C LEU A 403 -33.21 22.11 12.73
N ALA A 404 -33.63 23.29 12.26
CA ALA A 404 -33.48 23.68 10.87
C ALA A 404 -32.01 23.77 10.44
N ALA A 405 -31.14 24.32 11.30
CA ALA A 405 -29.70 24.38 11.02
C ALA A 405 -29.09 22.97 10.94
N LEU A 406 -29.42 22.08 11.87
CA LEU A 406 -28.92 20.70 11.90
C LEU A 406 -29.40 19.88 10.69
N GLN A 407 -30.68 19.97 10.34
CA GLN A 407 -31.25 19.33 9.14
C GLN A 407 -30.55 19.82 7.88
N GLY A 408 -30.39 21.14 7.76
CA GLY A 408 -29.64 21.77 6.69
C GLY A 408 -28.23 21.18 6.54
N VAL A 409 -27.46 21.17 7.63
CA VAL A 409 -26.11 20.59 7.62
C VAL A 409 -26.12 19.10 7.27
N CYS A 410 -27.12 18.33 7.72
CA CYS A 410 -27.26 16.93 7.33
C CYS A 410 -27.41 16.75 5.81
N TYR A 411 -28.26 17.53 5.14
CA TYR A 411 -28.39 17.48 3.67
C TYR A 411 -27.10 17.91 2.98
N ARG A 412 -26.40 18.93 3.50
CA ARG A 412 -25.12 19.39 2.92
C ARG A 412 -24.02 18.34 3.01
N VAL A 413 -24.04 17.54 4.07
CA VAL A 413 -23.05 16.51 4.37
C VAL A 413 -23.46 15.13 3.85
N GLU A 414 -24.66 15.00 3.26
CA GLU A 414 -25.13 13.76 2.65
C GLU A 414 -24.26 13.33 1.45
N ASN A 415 -23.75 14.30 0.69
CA ASN A 415 -22.80 14.06 -0.41
C ASN A 415 -21.40 13.72 0.13
N ILE A 416 -20.93 12.50 -0.18
CA ILE A 416 -19.63 11.96 0.26
C ILE A 416 -18.45 12.80 -0.24
N GLU A 417 -18.56 13.40 -1.43
CA GLU A 417 -17.50 14.21 -2.02
C GLU A 417 -17.21 15.46 -1.19
N VAL A 418 -18.24 16.05 -0.57
CA VAL A 418 -18.11 17.23 0.31
C VAL A 418 -17.26 16.88 1.53
N LEU A 419 -17.50 15.71 2.14
CA LEU A 419 -16.73 15.22 3.30
C LEU A 419 -15.26 14.94 2.97
N ARG A 420 -14.95 14.64 1.71
CA ARG A 420 -13.58 14.34 1.26
C ARG A 420 -12.82 15.58 0.81
N ASN A 421 -13.49 16.51 0.12
CA ASN A 421 -12.84 17.62 -0.58
C ASN A 421 -12.89 18.95 0.20
N SER A 422 -13.80 19.09 1.17
CA SER A 422 -14.05 20.35 1.89
C SER A 422 -14.06 20.14 3.41
N SER A 423 -13.09 19.39 3.93
CA SER A 423 -13.02 19.00 5.34
C SER A 423 -12.92 20.18 6.30
N LYS A 424 -12.23 21.26 5.90
CA LYS A 424 -12.07 22.49 6.71
C LYS A 424 -13.39 23.25 6.83
N GLU A 425 -14.13 23.38 5.73
CA GLU A 425 -15.42 24.06 5.68
C GLU A 425 -16.46 23.28 6.49
N VAL A 426 -16.49 21.95 6.35
CA VAL A 426 -17.36 21.07 7.15
C VAL A 426 -17.00 21.15 8.64
N GLU A 427 -15.71 21.11 8.99
CA GLU A 427 -15.28 21.27 10.39
C GLU A 427 -15.75 22.62 10.96
N SER A 428 -15.56 23.72 10.22
CA SER A 428 -16.03 25.05 10.64
C SER A 428 -17.54 25.08 10.84
N LEU A 429 -18.29 24.49 9.91
CA LEU A 429 -19.75 24.42 9.96
C LEU A 429 -20.24 23.67 11.21
N LEU A 430 -19.65 22.51 11.49
CA LEU A 430 -19.98 21.70 12.67
C LEU A 430 -19.57 22.41 13.98
N LYS A 431 -18.42 23.08 14.00
CA LYS A 431 -18.00 23.92 15.13
C LYS A 431 -18.97 25.06 15.37
N THR A 432 -19.45 25.73 14.32
CA THR A 432 -20.46 26.78 14.47
C THR A 432 -21.77 26.24 15.02
N LEU A 433 -22.23 25.06 14.59
CA LEU A 433 -23.40 24.40 15.22
C LEU A 433 -23.16 24.12 16.70
N LEU A 434 -21.96 23.63 17.06
CA LEU A 434 -21.59 23.34 18.44
C LEU A 434 -21.56 24.62 19.30
N CYS A 435 -21.00 25.72 18.78
CA CYS A 435 -21.02 27.03 19.46
C CYS A 435 -22.43 27.60 19.58
N THR A 436 -23.28 27.40 18.57
CA THR A 436 -24.68 27.87 18.60
C THR A 436 -25.47 27.18 19.72
N LEU A 437 -25.17 25.91 20.00
CA LEU A 437 -25.69 25.18 21.15
C LEU A 437 -25.23 25.77 22.49
N ASP A 438 -23.98 26.23 22.58
CA ASP A 438 -23.41 26.80 23.82
C ASP A 438 -23.92 28.22 24.11
N GLU A 439 -24.04 29.08 23.10
CA GLU A 439 -24.36 30.49 23.27
C GLU A 439 -25.86 30.77 23.45
N LYS A 440 -26.74 30.00 22.80
CA LYS A 440 -28.17 30.37 22.63
C LYS A 440 -29.18 29.51 23.40
N GLN A 441 -28.81 28.35 23.95
CA GLN A 441 -29.77 27.37 24.51
C GLN A 441 -29.44 26.91 25.95
N PRO A 442 -29.56 27.77 26.98
CA PRO A 442 -29.42 27.34 28.38
C PRO A 442 -30.66 26.61 28.93
N ARG A 443 -31.72 26.42 28.14
CA ARG A 443 -32.99 25.78 28.54
C ARG A 443 -33.19 24.47 27.76
N ALA A 444 -33.90 23.51 28.38
CA ALA A 444 -34.26 22.26 27.72
C ALA A 444 -35.10 22.51 26.45
N LEU A 445 -34.83 21.73 25.40
CA LEU A 445 -35.56 21.79 24.14
C LEU A 445 -36.97 21.19 24.31
N GLU A 446 -37.92 21.60 23.47
CA GLU A 446 -39.22 20.94 23.37
C GLU A 446 -39.04 19.45 23.04
N ALA A 447 -39.78 18.55 23.68
CA ALA A 447 -39.57 17.09 23.60
C ALA A 447 -39.51 16.55 22.16
N ARG A 448 -40.37 17.02 21.24
CA ARG A 448 -40.34 16.58 19.84
C ARG A 448 -39.11 17.08 19.08
N SER A 449 -38.76 18.35 19.27
CA SER A 449 -37.59 18.99 18.65
C SER A 449 -36.28 18.41 19.19
N TRP A 450 -36.20 18.13 20.49
CA TRP A 450 -35.07 17.44 21.11
C TRP A 450 -34.83 16.06 20.50
N ARG A 451 -35.88 15.22 20.39
CA ARG A 451 -35.79 13.88 19.78
C ARG A 451 -35.30 13.96 18.33
N ALA A 452 -35.85 14.89 17.56
CA ALA A 452 -35.42 15.10 16.18
C ALA A 452 -33.94 15.52 16.12
N CYS A 453 -33.52 16.50 16.92
CA CYS A 453 -32.12 16.92 16.99
C CYS A 453 -31.17 15.77 17.36
N LEU A 454 -31.54 14.95 18.34
CA LEU A 454 -30.70 13.82 18.76
C LEU A 454 -30.58 12.77 17.65
N SER A 455 -31.69 12.45 16.97
CA SER A 455 -31.70 11.52 15.83
C SER A 455 -30.86 12.04 14.66
N TYR A 456 -30.99 13.32 14.29
CA TYR A 456 -30.19 13.92 13.22
C TYR A 456 -28.71 14.02 13.59
N CYS A 457 -28.36 14.33 14.85
CA CYS A 457 -26.97 14.31 15.31
C CYS A 457 -26.36 12.91 15.20
N LEU A 458 -27.10 11.87 15.56
CA LEU A 458 -26.65 10.48 15.43
C LEU A 458 -26.46 10.09 13.96
N LYS A 459 -27.44 10.39 13.09
CA LYS A 459 -27.34 10.13 11.64
C LYS A 459 -26.13 10.84 11.02
N LEU A 460 -25.90 12.10 11.42
CA LEU A 460 -24.77 12.88 10.97
C LEU A 460 -23.45 12.25 11.45
N HIS A 461 -23.37 11.85 12.72
CA HIS A 461 -22.20 11.17 13.28
C HIS A 461 -21.92 9.84 12.56
N GLU A 462 -22.93 9.00 12.37
CA GLU A 462 -22.81 7.73 11.62
C GLU A 462 -22.26 7.97 10.20
N ARG A 463 -22.82 8.96 9.49
CA ARG A 463 -22.42 9.27 8.11
C ARG A 463 -20.97 9.76 8.05
N VAL A 464 -20.59 10.65 8.97
CA VAL A 464 -19.25 11.18 9.09
C VAL A 464 -18.26 10.08 9.45
N CYS A 465 -18.55 9.24 10.45
CA CYS A 465 -17.70 8.12 10.85
C CYS A 465 -17.47 7.09 9.73
N LYS A 466 -18.41 6.95 8.79
CA LYS A 466 -18.23 6.07 7.62
C LYS A 466 -17.33 6.66 6.53
N ASN A 467 -17.25 7.99 6.40
CA ASN A 467 -16.72 8.64 5.18
C ASN A 467 -15.62 9.68 5.42
N ALA A 468 -15.57 10.31 6.59
CA ALA A 468 -14.61 11.37 6.89
C ALA A 468 -13.25 10.78 7.27
N LYS A 469 -12.18 11.29 6.66
CA LYS A 469 -10.80 10.93 7.01
C LYS A 469 -10.22 11.81 8.13
N TRP A 470 -10.67 13.06 8.20
CA TRP A 470 -10.16 14.03 9.16
C TRP A 470 -10.84 13.86 10.52
N PHE A 471 -10.05 13.60 11.57
CA PHE A 471 -10.55 13.18 12.89
C PHE A 471 -11.39 14.24 13.63
N MET A 472 -11.18 15.54 13.38
CA MET A 472 -11.95 16.58 14.06
C MET A 472 -13.44 16.55 13.69
N ILE A 473 -13.80 16.08 12.50
CA ILE A 473 -15.20 16.01 12.04
C ILE A 473 -16.00 14.97 12.86
N PRO A 474 -15.60 13.69 12.98
CA PRO A 474 -16.31 12.72 13.82
C PRO A 474 -16.23 13.07 15.32
N VAL A 475 -15.14 13.68 15.79
CA VAL A 475 -15.06 14.23 17.16
C VAL A 475 -16.17 15.28 17.38
N THR A 476 -16.26 16.28 16.49
CA THR A 476 -17.22 17.38 16.65
C THR A 476 -18.67 16.87 16.59
N THR A 477 -18.96 15.89 15.73
CA THR A 477 -20.30 15.27 15.68
C THR A 477 -20.61 14.42 16.91
N ALA A 478 -19.64 13.70 17.47
CA ALA A 478 -19.81 13.01 18.76
C ALA A 478 -20.08 14.00 19.90
N MET A 479 -19.36 15.13 19.92
CA MET A 479 -19.61 16.22 20.86
C MET A 479 -21.02 16.82 20.69
N LEU A 480 -21.50 17.00 19.45
CA LEU A 480 -22.87 17.43 19.18
C LEU A 480 -23.90 16.46 19.76
N VAL A 481 -23.72 15.14 19.54
CA VAL A 481 -24.58 14.11 20.14
C VAL A 481 -24.59 14.23 21.67
N ALA A 482 -23.41 14.32 22.29
CA ALA A 482 -23.27 14.44 23.74
C ALA A 482 -23.93 15.71 24.29
N LYS A 483 -23.77 16.87 23.62
CA LYS A 483 -24.38 18.14 24.04
C LYS A 483 -25.90 18.15 23.87
N VAL A 484 -26.42 17.66 22.74
CA VAL A 484 -27.87 17.57 22.54
C VAL A 484 -28.52 16.60 23.53
N ALA A 485 -27.84 15.51 23.89
CA ALA A 485 -28.30 14.60 24.93
C ALA A 485 -28.44 15.31 26.30
N ARG A 486 -27.60 16.32 26.62
CA ARG A 486 -27.71 17.11 27.87
C ARG A 486 -28.94 18.01 27.91
N LEU A 487 -29.49 18.38 26.76
CA LEU A 487 -30.67 19.25 26.64
C LEU A 487 -32.01 18.50 26.78
N GLN A 488 -31.99 17.30 27.37
CA GLN A 488 -33.16 16.47 27.58
C GLN A 488 -34.22 17.18 28.45
N PRO A 489 -35.50 17.22 28.03
CA PRO A 489 -36.57 17.83 28.83
C PRO A 489 -36.98 16.99 30.04
N ALA A 490 -37.35 17.67 31.14
CA ALA A 490 -37.69 17.05 32.43
C ALA A 490 -38.99 16.21 32.44
N ALA A 491 -39.86 16.40 31.44
CA ALA A 491 -41.08 15.61 31.26
C ALA A 491 -41.17 15.13 29.81
N VAL A 492 -40.99 13.82 29.59
CA VAL A 492 -41.20 13.17 28.30
C VAL A 492 -42.62 12.59 28.30
N PRO A 493 -43.55 13.05 27.43
CA PRO A 493 -44.90 12.49 27.37
C PRO A 493 -44.84 11.01 26.96
N ARG A 494 -45.54 10.14 27.73
CA ARG A 494 -45.57 8.67 27.57
C ARG A 494 -46.27 8.16 26.31
N ASP A 495 -46.95 9.01 25.55
CA ASP A 495 -47.75 8.57 24.40
C ASP A 495 -47.08 8.95 23.06
N ALA A 496 -46.23 8.06 22.56
CA ALA A 496 -46.05 7.76 21.12
C ALA A 496 -44.99 6.66 20.92
N VAL A 497 -45.32 5.72 20.05
CA VAL A 497 -44.54 4.60 19.49
C VAL A 497 -43.05 4.93 19.23
N GLN A 498 -42.17 4.00 19.63
CA GLN A 498 -40.70 3.96 19.50
C GLN A 498 -39.91 5.07 20.23
N GLU A 499 -39.69 4.85 21.54
CA GLU A 499 -38.61 5.51 22.26
C GLU A 499 -37.25 5.08 21.68
N VAL A 500 -36.51 5.99 21.04
CA VAL A 500 -35.05 5.80 20.89
C VAL A 500 -34.46 6.20 22.24
N ALA A 501 -34.03 5.22 23.02
CA ALA A 501 -33.43 5.48 24.31
C ALA A 501 -32.11 6.25 24.12
N VAL A 502 -31.81 7.22 24.99
CA VAL A 502 -30.52 7.94 24.98
C VAL A 502 -29.35 6.95 25.05
N GLU A 503 -29.55 5.81 25.73
CA GLU A 503 -28.60 4.70 25.78
C GLU A 503 -28.33 4.08 24.40
N GLU A 504 -29.36 3.84 23.58
CA GLU A 504 -29.19 3.30 22.22
C GLU A 504 -28.41 4.27 21.32
N VAL A 505 -28.72 5.56 21.41
CA VAL A 505 -27.99 6.62 20.68
C VAL A 505 -26.52 6.62 21.09
N PHE A 506 -26.25 6.56 22.40
CA PHE A 506 -24.90 6.51 22.93
C PHE A 506 -24.14 5.27 22.45
N LEU A 507 -24.73 4.08 22.56
CA LEU A 507 -24.10 2.82 22.14
C LEU A 507 -23.81 2.81 20.64
N LYS A 508 -24.73 3.35 19.83
CA LYS A 508 -24.56 3.47 18.39
C LYS A 508 -23.45 4.47 18.05
N ALA A 509 -23.42 5.64 18.69
CA ALA A 509 -22.35 6.62 18.49
C ALA A 509 -20.97 6.03 18.88
N LEU A 510 -20.87 5.30 19.99
CA LEU A 510 -19.64 4.63 20.39
C LEU A 510 -19.21 3.58 19.35
N THR A 511 -20.16 2.80 18.86
CA THR A 511 -19.90 1.78 17.83
C THR A 511 -19.40 2.42 16.53
N ASP A 512 -20.00 3.52 16.11
CA ASP A 512 -19.62 4.24 14.89
C ASP A 512 -18.24 4.90 15.04
N ALA A 513 -17.92 5.48 16.21
CA ALA A 513 -16.58 6.01 16.52
C ALA A 513 -15.48 4.92 16.49
N ARG A 514 -15.74 3.76 17.10
CA ARG A 514 -14.82 2.61 17.06
C ARG A 514 -14.62 2.08 15.63
N THR A 515 -15.70 2.04 14.85
CA THR A 515 -15.66 1.64 13.45
C THR A 515 -14.86 2.64 12.61
N TRP A 516 -15.01 3.94 12.88
CA TRP A 516 -14.21 4.97 12.24
C TRP A 516 -12.72 4.75 12.50
N PHE A 517 -12.28 4.61 13.76
CA PHE A 517 -10.89 4.34 14.10
C PHE A 517 -10.33 3.14 13.32
N ARG A 518 -11.06 2.02 13.30
CA ARG A 518 -10.67 0.81 12.55
C ARG A 518 -10.51 1.05 11.05
N ASN A 519 -11.35 1.91 10.46
CA ASN A 519 -11.35 2.17 9.03
C ASN A 519 -10.25 3.17 8.62
N VAL A 520 -9.98 4.19 9.44
CA VAL A 520 -8.97 5.20 9.13
C VAL A 520 -7.55 4.80 9.54
N LEU A 521 -7.41 3.96 10.55
CA LEU A 521 -6.12 3.46 11.04
C LEU A 521 -5.78 2.12 10.38
N ASN A 522 -5.52 2.16 9.07
CA ASN A 522 -5.25 0.98 8.24
C ASN A 522 -3.76 0.55 8.19
N GLU A 523 -2.88 1.28 8.87
CA GLU A 523 -1.47 0.93 9.05
C GLU A 523 -1.21 0.56 10.52
N LYS A 524 -0.07 -0.11 10.76
CA LYS A 524 0.50 -0.29 12.11
C LYS A 524 0.57 1.04 12.86
N LEU A 525 0.53 0.99 14.19
CA LEU A 525 0.63 2.20 15.03
C LEU A 525 1.96 2.94 14.78
N LEU A 526 3.04 2.19 14.56
CA LEU A 526 4.41 2.73 14.51
C LEU A 526 5.11 2.50 13.17
N LYS A 527 6.03 3.42 12.85
CA LYS A 527 7.05 3.29 11.79
C LYS A 527 8.43 3.25 12.43
N GLU A 528 9.19 2.23 12.04
CA GLU A 528 10.55 1.98 12.52
C GLU A 528 11.57 2.72 11.66
N TYR A 529 12.49 3.42 12.33
CA TYR A 529 13.71 3.95 11.73
C TYR A 529 14.91 3.37 12.48
N LEU A 530 16.08 3.42 11.86
CA LEU A 530 17.33 2.85 12.40
C LEU A 530 17.64 3.31 13.84
N GLU A 531 17.20 4.52 14.23
CA GLU A 531 17.56 5.14 15.52
C GLU A 531 16.35 5.49 16.41
N HIS A 532 15.09 5.36 15.93
CA HIS A 532 13.89 5.71 16.72
C HIS A 532 12.59 5.20 16.10
N VAL A 533 11.51 5.17 16.90
CA VAL A 533 10.15 4.86 16.44
C VAL A 533 9.26 6.12 16.43
N THR A 534 8.39 6.25 15.44
CA THR A 534 7.40 7.32 15.35
C THR A 534 6.00 6.79 15.01
N PHE A 535 4.96 7.57 15.30
CA PHE A 535 3.59 7.21 14.94
C PHE A 535 3.37 7.27 13.42
N SER A 536 2.79 6.21 12.86
CA SER A 536 2.44 6.14 11.43
C SER A 536 1.54 7.30 11.01
N PHE A 537 0.58 7.64 11.87
CA PHE A 537 -0.31 8.78 11.71
C PHE A 537 -0.01 9.85 12.76
N HIS A 538 0.59 10.97 12.34
CA HIS A 538 0.98 12.05 13.25
C HIS A 538 -0.18 12.61 14.11
N TRP A 539 -1.41 12.54 13.60
CA TRP A 539 -2.63 13.03 14.25
C TRP A 539 -3.31 12.01 15.17
N GLU A 540 -2.91 10.74 15.16
CA GLU A 540 -3.64 9.64 15.83
C GLU A 540 -3.76 9.84 17.34
N LEU A 541 -2.65 10.15 18.04
CA LEU A 541 -2.68 10.46 19.48
C LEU A 541 -3.66 11.60 19.82
N ARG A 542 -3.71 12.62 18.95
CA ARG A 542 -4.62 13.75 19.14
C ARG A 542 -6.07 13.31 18.94
N ALA A 543 -6.35 12.44 17.97
CA ALA A 543 -7.69 11.87 17.79
C ALA A 543 -8.13 11.10 19.04
N TRP A 544 -7.31 10.18 19.56
CA TRP A 544 -7.61 9.45 20.80
C TRP A 544 -7.91 10.40 21.97
N ASN A 545 -7.08 11.43 22.15
CA ASN A 545 -7.26 12.44 23.20
C ASN A 545 -8.57 13.22 23.09
N GLU A 546 -8.90 13.73 21.91
CA GLU A 546 -10.14 14.48 21.70
C GLU A 546 -11.38 13.61 21.91
N PHE A 547 -11.35 12.35 21.47
CA PHE A 547 -12.43 11.40 21.71
C PHE A 547 -12.59 11.02 23.20
N VAL A 548 -11.49 10.77 23.91
CA VAL A 548 -11.49 10.41 25.34
C VAL A 548 -12.02 11.55 26.23
N LYS A 549 -11.83 12.81 25.82
CA LYS A 549 -12.32 13.99 26.56
C LYS A 549 -13.82 14.24 26.44
N ILE A 550 -14.53 13.51 25.56
CA ILE A 550 -15.98 13.68 25.39
C ILE A 550 -16.70 13.16 26.63
N SER A 551 -17.51 14.01 27.24
CA SER A 551 -18.35 13.68 28.39
C SER A 551 -19.83 13.67 28.01
N PHE A 552 -20.53 12.60 28.37
CA PHE A 552 -21.97 12.43 28.19
C PHE A 552 -22.73 12.91 29.44
N PRO A 553 -24.06 13.11 29.37
CA PRO A 553 -24.85 13.55 30.52
C PRO A 553 -24.85 12.55 31.70
N ASP A 554 -24.83 11.25 31.39
CA ASP A 554 -24.71 10.17 32.37
C ASP A 554 -23.24 9.80 32.53
N GLU A 555 -22.73 9.86 33.76
CA GLU A 555 -21.35 9.52 34.08
C GLU A 555 -21.02 8.07 33.70
N ARG A 556 -21.99 7.15 33.79
CA ARG A 556 -21.81 5.75 33.36
C ARG A 556 -21.51 5.65 31.87
N PHE A 557 -22.10 6.52 31.06
CA PHE A 557 -21.82 6.57 29.62
C PHE A 557 -20.45 7.18 29.36
N THR A 558 -20.06 8.23 30.09
CA THR A 558 -18.70 8.80 30.02
C THR A 558 -17.64 7.77 30.38
N GLU A 559 -17.80 7.06 31.49
CA GLU A 559 -16.89 6.00 31.92
C GLU A 559 -16.82 4.87 30.88
N LYS A 560 -17.98 4.40 30.39
CA LYS A 560 -18.03 3.33 29.38
C LYS A 560 -17.39 3.76 28.06
N TRP A 561 -17.61 5.00 27.62
CA TRP A 561 -16.98 5.57 26.43
C TRP A 561 -15.46 5.58 26.57
N LYS A 562 -14.96 6.21 27.64
CA LYS A 562 -13.54 6.33 27.93
C LYS A 562 -12.88 4.96 28.06
N LYS A 563 -13.43 4.06 28.88
CA LYS A 563 -12.90 2.71 29.09
C LYS A 563 -12.86 1.88 27.80
N THR A 564 -13.91 1.96 26.97
CA THR A 564 -13.96 1.19 25.72
C THR A 564 -12.92 1.69 24.71
N LEU A 565 -12.77 3.00 24.56
CA LEU A 565 -11.78 3.58 23.65
C LEU A 565 -10.34 3.34 24.13
N LEU A 566 -10.07 3.46 25.44
CA LEU A 566 -8.76 3.14 26.00
C LEU A 566 -8.41 1.66 25.82
N ALA A 567 -9.36 0.74 25.99
CA ALA A 567 -9.13 -0.68 25.74
C ALA A 567 -8.89 -1.00 24.25
N ASP A 568 -9.47 -0.22 23.33
CA ASP A 568 -9.16 -0.34 21.90
C ASP A 568 -7.76 0.24 21.57
N LEU A 569 -7.36 1.34 22.23
CA LEU A 569 -6.01 1.90 22.12
C LEU A 569 -4.94 0.94 22.70
N GLU A 570 -5.19 0.37 23.87
CA GLU A 570 -4.31 -0.62 24.51
C GLU A 570 -4.06 -1.82 23.60
N ARG A 571 -5.13 -2.39 23.02
CA ARG A 571 -5.00 -3.48 22.02
C ARG A 571 -4.17 -3.04 20.81
N ARG A 572 -4.36 -1.82 20.32
CA ARG A 572 -3.59 -1.28 19.20
C ARG A 572 -2.11 -1.07 19.53
N ILE A 573 -1.76 -0.76 20.78
CA ILE A 573 -0.37 -0.69 21.24
C ILE A 573 0.22 -2.10 21.33
N GLN A 574 -0.54 -3.06 21.88
CA GLN A 574 -0.13 -4.46 22.04
C GLN A 574 0.07 -5.20 20.71
N GLU A 575 -0.52 -4.73 19.61
CA GLU A 575 -0.27 -5.22 18.25
C GLU A 575 1.15 -4.92 17.74
N GLU A 576 1.87 -3.97 18.35
CA GLU A 576 3.27 -3.66 18.04
C GLU A 576 4.23 -4.66 18.70
N PRO A 577 5.41 -4.91 18.10
CA PRO A 577 6.46 -5.72 18.73
C PRO A 577 6.80 -5.22 20.15
N PRO A 578 7.09 -6.11 21.12
CA PRO A 578 7.35 -5.73 22.52
C PRO A 578 8.41 -4.62 22.68
N VAL A 579 9.49 -4.67 21.89
CA VAL A 579 10.54 -3.65 21.90
C VAL A 579 9.98 -2.29 21.45
N ASN A 580 9.15 -2.26 20.41
CA ASN A 580 8.56 -1.02 19.91
C ASN A 580 7.57 -0.39 20.90
N GLN A 581 6.87 -1.20 21.71
CA GLN A 581 6.00 -0.70 22.78
C GLN A 581 6.81 0.08 23.84
N ILE A 582 8.00 -0.41 24.19
CA ILE A 582 8.93 0.28 25.10
C ILE A 582 9.48 1.54 24.43
N LEU A 583 9.95 1.42 23.19
CA LEU A 583 10.57 2.53 22.47
C LEU A 583 9.60 3.68 22.20
N VAL A 584 8.33 3.42 21.85
CA VAL A 584 7.37 4.51 21.62
C VAL A 584 7.12 5.28 22.90
N TYR A 585 7.00 4.59 24.04
CA TYR A 585 6.80 5.24 25.32
C TYR A 585 8.01 6.11 25.69
N CYS A 586 9.22 5.56 25.58
CA CYS A 586 10.45 6.27 25.93
C CYS A 586 10.78 7.42 24.95
N CYS A 587 10.70 7.20 23.63
CA CYS A 587 11.12 8.16 22.61
C CYS A 587 10.10 9.27 22.36
N GLN A 588 8.80 9.00 22.48
CA GLN A 588 7.73 9.96 22.17
C GLN A 588 7.12 10.61 23.41
N HIS A 589 7.71 10.44 24.60
CA HIS A 589 7.07 10.84 25.85
C HIS A 589 6.69 12.32 25.96
N ASN A 590 7.48 13.22 25.37
CA ASN A 590 7.15 14.65 25.34
C ASN A 590 5.79 14.94 24.67
N ARG A 591 5.24 14.00 23.90
CA ARG A 591 3.91 14.13 23.29
C ARG A 591 2.78 13.71 24.23
N PHE A 592 3.05 12.95 25.29
CA PHE A 592 2.03 12.50 26.24
C PHE A 592 1.71 13.57 27.31
N THR A 593 2.62 14.51 27.57
CA THR A 593 2.43 15.54 28.62
C THR A 593 1.24 16.47 28.39
N GLU A 594 0.75 16.57 27.15
CA GLU A 594 -0.41 17.41 26.77
C GLU A 594 -1.71 16.60 26.61
N LEU A 595 -1.68 15.29 26.84
CA LEU A 595 -2.80 14.37 26.64
C LEU A 595 -3.49 14.03 27.97
N ASP A 596 -4.66 13.39 27.89
CA ASP A 596 -5.32 12.79 29.04
C ASP A 596 -4.40 11.74 29.70
N SER A 597 -4.29 11.78 31.03
CA SER A 597 -3.39 10.90 31.79
C SER A 597 -3.69 9.41 31.61
N SER A 598 -4.91 9.05 31.22
CA SER A 598 -5.27 7.66 30.92
C SER A 598 -4.63 7.14 29.63
N ILE A 599 -4.33 8.03 28.67
CA ILE A 599 -3.60 7.67 27.44
C ILE A 599 -2.13 7.40 27.77
N ASP A 600 -1.49 8.30 28.53
CA ASP A 600 -0.12 8.10 29.02
C ASP A 600 -0.01 6.79 29.81
N TRP A 601 -1.00 6.52 30.69
CA TRP A 601 -1.08 5.28 31.43
C TRP A 601 -1.17 4.04 30.53
N CYS A 602 -1.97 4.04 29.45
CA CYS A 602 -2.04 2.92 28.51
C CYS A 602 -0.66 2.61 27.90
N PHE A 603 0.07 3.62 27.42
CA PHE A 603 1.41 3.41 26.85
C PHE A 603 2.43 2.96 27.91
N SER A 604 2.37 3.55 29.11
CA SER A 604 3.22 3.16 30.24
C SER A 604 2.98 1.72 30.69
N ASN A 605 1.71 1.31 30.79
CA ASN A 605 1.32 -0.05 31.16
C ASN A 605 1.75 -1.07 30.10
N CYS A 606 1.48 -0.79 28.81
CA CYS A 606 1.92 -1.68 27.72
C CYS A 606 3.45 -1.80 27.67
N ALA A 607 4.19 -0.70 27.81
CA ALA A 607 5.64 -0.73 27.86
C ALA A 607 6.17 -1.59 29.02
N THR A 608 5.53 -1.47 30.20
CA THR A 608 5.85 -2.25 31.40
C THR A 608 5.59 -3.74 31.19
N GLU A 609 4.42 -4.12 30.68
CA GLU A 609 4.06 -5.51 30.40
C GLU A 609 4.95 -6.13 29.31
N ALA A 610 5.38 -5.32 28.34
CA ALA A 610 6.22 -5.76 27.22
C ALA A 610 7.66 -6.10 27.61
N VAL A 611 8.20 -5.59 28.73
CA VAL A 611 9.62 -5.75 29.10
C VAL A 611 10.06 -7.21 29.10
N THR A 612 9.29 -8.10 29.72
CA THR A 612 9.68 -9.52 29.83
C THR A 612 9.78 -10.18 28.46
N ALA A 613 8.81 -9.93 27.57
CA ALA A 613 8.84 -10.46 26.21
C ALA A 613 9.92 -9.80 25.34
N ALA A 614 10.19 -8.50 25.56
CA ALA A 614 11.24 -7.78 24.86
C ALA A 614 12.63 -8.35 25.19
N CYS A 615 12.94 -8.56 26.48
CA CYS A 615 14.20 -9.15 26.94
C CYS A 615 14.45 -10.57 26.40
N GLN A 616 13.38 -11.33 26.08
CA GLN A 616 13.49 -12.64 25.44
C GLN A 616 13.77 -12.57 23.94
N THR A 617 13.38 -11.47 23.28
CA THR A 617 13.45 -11.32 21.82
C THR A 617 14.72 -10.59 21.38
N GLU A 618 15.15 -9.60 22.14
CA GLU A 618 16.34 -8.78 21.85
C GLU A 618 17.15 -8.51 23.12
N SER A 619 18.48 -8.47 22.94
CA SER A 619 19.44 -8.33 24.04
C SER A 619 20.06 -6.93 24.16
N ASN A 620 19.73 -5.98 23.27
CA ASN A 620 20.30 -4.63 23.22
C ASN A 620 19.25 -3.51 23.32
N ILE A 621 18.27 -3.67 24.23
CA ILE A 621 17.15 -2.75 24.41
C ILE A 621 17.63 -1.39 24.96
N LEU A 622 18.55 -1.38 25.93
CA LEU A 622 19.07 -0.15 26.55
C LEU A 622 19.87 0.67 25.54
N GLU A 623 20.56 0.02 24.60
CA GLU A 623 21.26 0.70 23.50
C GLU A 623 20.32 1.52 22.61
N LYS A 624 19.10 1.05 22.40
CA LYS A 624 18.09 1.72 21.58
C LYS A 624 17.41 2.90 22.28
N ILE A 625 17.60 3.05 23.59
CA ILE A 625 17.06 4.16 24.39
C ILE A 625 18.13 5.25 24.50
N SER A 626 17.78 6.49 24.15
CA SER A 626 18.72 7.61 24.25
C SER A 626 19.17 7.83 25.71
N SER A 627 20.40 8.31 25.89
CA SER A 627 20.98 8.55 27.22
C SER A 627 20.14 9.48 28.10
N TYR A 628 19.48 10.48 27.50
CA TYR A 628 18.54 11.37 28.20
C TYR A 628 17.29 10.63 28.71
N ASN A 629 16.77 9.69 27.94
CA ASN A 629 15.56 8.95 28.30
C ASN A 629 15.83 7.85 29.34
N LEU A 630 17.05 7.30 29.39
CA LEU A 630 17.44 6.32 30.42
C LEU A 630 17.24 6.86 31.84
N ASP A 631 17.63 8.13 32.10
CA ASP A 631 17.43 8.80 33.40
C ASP A 631 15.95 9.00 33.75
N ARG A 632 15.13 9.35 32.76
CA ARG A 632 13.71 9.65 32.93
C ARG A 632 12.87 8.40 33.19
N PHE A 633 13.23 7.28 32.56
CA PHE A 633 12.51 6.00 32.64
C PHE A 633 13.23 4.98 33.50
N SER A 634 13.84 5.43 34.61
CA SER A 634 14.65 4.60 35.50
C SER A 634 13.94 3.34 36.00
N GLN A 635 12.61 3.38 36.16
CA GLN A 635 11.79 2.22 36.54
C GLN A 635 11.73 1.15 35.44
N LEU A 636 11.51 1.56 34.18
CA LEU A 636 11.55 0.64 33.04
C LEU A 636 12.97 0.10 32.82
N VAL A 637 13.99 0.95 32.95
CA VAL A 637 15.40 0.53 32.88
C VAL A 637 15.73 -0.49 33.97
N SER A 638 15.26 -0.27 35.21
CA SER A 638 15.43 -1.22 36.31
C SER A 638 14.83 -2.58 35.97
N MET A 639 13.63 -2.59 35.41
CA MET A 639 12.95 -3.83 35.03
C MET A 639 13.64 -4.54 33.87
N ILE A 640 14.17 -3.80 32.89
CA ILE A 640 14.98 -4.37 31.79
C ILE A 640 16.25 -5.02 32.36
N ILE A 641 16.95 -4.36 33.30
CA ILE A 641 18.15 -4.92 33.96
C ILE A 641 17.81 -6.23 34.67
N VAL A 642 16.78 -6.22 35.52
CA VAL A 642 16.38 -7.40 36.32
C VAL A 642 15.91 -8.54 35.42
N LYS A 643 15.09 -8.26 34.39
CA LYS A 643 14.54 -9.30 33.51
C LYS A 643 15.53 -9.83 32.47
N SER A 644 16.62 -9.11 32.20
CA SER A 644 17.68 -9.57 31.31
C SER A 644 18.71 -10.45 32.04
N TRP A 645 18.78 -10.39 33.38
CA TRP A 645 19.73 -11.17 34.17
C TRP A 645 19.35 -12.67 34.23
N PRO A 646 20.32 -13.60 34.21
CA PRO A 646 20.05 -15.03 34.36
C PRO A 646 19.37 -15.35 35.70
N VAL A 647 18.48 -16.35 35.68
CA VAL A 647 17.77 -16.81 36.89
C VAL A 647 18.70 -17.73 37.67
N GLU A 648 18.93 -17.43 38.95
CA GLU A 648 19.78 -18.24 39.83
C GLU A 648 19.27 -19.69 39.91
N SER A 649 20.17 -20.64 39.65
CA SER A 649 19.91 -22.08 39.67
C SER A 649 19.95 -22.66 41.09
N GLY A 650 20.47 -21.89 42.06
CA GLY A 650 20.58 -22.24 43.47
C GLY A 650 21.86 -23.00 43.83
N GLN A 651 22.79 -23.18 42.89
CA GLN A 651 24.13 -23.72 43.11
C GLN A 651 25.18 -22.64 42.87
N SER A 652 25.94 -22.29 43.93
CA SER A 652 26.85 -21.13 43.91
C SER A 652 27.96 -21.16 42.84
N GLU A 653 28.40 -22.35 42.40
CA GLU A 653 29.42 -22.46 41.34
C GLU A 653 28.83 -22.32 39.94
N ASP A 654 27.69 -22.95 39.68
CA ASP A 654 26.97 -22.81 38.41
C ASP A 654 26.44 -21.38 38.23
N ASP A 655 26.00 -20.76 39.32
CA ASP A 655 25.55 -19.36 39.33
C ASP A 655 26.70 -18.39 38.98
N PHE A 656 27.94 -18.65 39.42
CA PHE A 656 29.08 -17.80 39.04
C PHE A 656 29.45 -17.95 37.56
N ASP A 657 29.46 -19.18 37.04
CA ASP A 657 29.77 -19.48 35.65
C ASP A 657 28.75 -18.83 34.70
N GLU A 658 27.45 -18.95 35.00
CA GLU A 658 26.37 -18.32 34.24
C GLU A 658 26.44 -16.79 34.31
N ASN A 659 26.69 -16.23 35.50
CA ASN A 659 26.84 -14.78 35.66
C ASN A 659 28.04 -14.23 34.88
N LEU A 660 29.20 -14.90 34.93
CA LEU A 660 30.38 -14.49 34.16
C LEU A 660 30.08 -14.53 32.66
N ARG A 661 29.48 -15.62 32.19
CA ARG A 661 29.11 -15.76 30.78
C ARG A 661 28.12 -14.67 30.35
N HIS A 662 27.14 -14.35 31.19
CA HIS A 662 26.18 -13.29 30.89
C HIS A 662 26.86 -11.91 30.84
N VAL A 663 27.76 -11.60 31.78
CA VAL A 663 28.57 -10.36 31.77
C VAL A 663 29.39 -10.25 30.49
N LEU A 664 29.94 -11.35 29.97
CA LEU A 664 30.76 -11.37 28.77
C LEU A 664 29.98 -11.37 27.44
N THR A 665 28.70 -11.74 27.45
CA THR A 665 27.90 -11.94 26.23
C THR A 665 26.77 -10.94 26.05
N TRP A 666 26.24 -10.35 27.13
CA TRP A 666 25.11 -9.45 27.06
C TRP A 666 25.52 -8.04 26.55
N PRO A 667 25.05 -7.57 25.37
CA PRO A 667 25.53 -6.32 24.79
C PRO A 667 25.27 -5.08 25.64
N ASP A 668 24.14 -5.05 26.35
CA ASP A 668 23.73 -3.93 27.20
C ASP A 668 24.47 -3.88 28.55
N ILE A 669 25.31 -4.87 28.87
CA ILE A 669 26.11 -4.89 30.10
C ILE A 669 26.98 -3.62 30.25
N LYS A 670 27.42 -3.03 29.13
CA LYS A 670 28.16 -1.76 29.11
C LYS A 670 27.41 -0.64 29.82
N TYR A 671 26.08 -0.63 29.75
CA TYR A 671 25.25 0.37 30.43
C TYR A 671 25.27 0.17 31.94
N ILE A 672 25.21 -1.06 32.44
CA ILE A 672 25.36 -1.37 33.87
C ILE A 672 26.66 -0.78 34.42
N PHE A 673 27.79 -1.07 33.79
CA PHE A 673 29.09 -0.56 34.24
C PHE A 673 29.21 0.96 34.05
N SER A 674 28.58 1.53 33.02
CA SER A 674 28.56 2.99 32.82
C SER A 674 27.77 3.73 33.91
N PHE A 675 26.69 3.12 34.42
CA PHE A 675 25.87 3.68 35.49
C PHE A 675 26.61 3.70 36.82
N ASN A 676 27.39 2.64 37.11
CA ASN A 676 28.25 2.57 38.30
C ASN A 676 29.41 3.58 38.26
N GLY A 677 29.95 3.89 37.08
CA GLY A 677 31.13 4.78 36.95
C GLY A 677 30.81 6.27 36.73
N ILE A 678 30.01 6.58 35.71
CA ILE A 678 29.91 7.96 35.15
C ILE A 678 28.56 8.63 35.50
N ASN A 679 27.49 7.86 35.67
CA ASN A 679 26.12 8.38 35.73
C ASN A 679 25.45 8.16 37.10
N THR A 680 26.11 8.63 38.17
CA THR A 680 25.69 8.41 39.57
C THR A 680 24.29 8.92 39.89
N GLN A 681 23.77 9.92 39.15
CA GLN A 681 22.41 10.44 39.33
C GLN A 681 21.31 9.45 38.89
N LEU A 682 21.55 8.66 37.84
CA LEU A 682 20.62 7.63 37.40
C LEU A 682 20.63 6.44 38.36
N LEU A 683 21.82 6.08 38.87
CA LEU A 683 22.00 4.97 39.82
C LEU A 683 21.10 5.13 41.05
N GLU A 684 20.95 6.35 41.59
CA GLU A 684 20.08 6.62 42.75
C GLU A 684 18.60 6.29 42.47
N LYS A 685 18.13 6.50 41.23
CA LYS A 685 16.74 6.34 40.80
C LYS A 685 16.36 4.91 40.39
N LEU A 686 17.32 3.98 40.33
CA LEU A 686 17.08 2.57 40.04
C LEU A 686 16.51 1.85 41.27
N THR A 687 15.75 0.78 41.05
CA THR A 687 15.23 -0.08 42.12
C THR A 687 16.35 -0.85 42.82
N ASP A 688 16.15 -1.22 44.09
CA ASP A 688 17.14 -1.98 44.86
C ASP A 688 17.44 -3.35 44.24
N GLU A 689 16.45 -4.00 43.61
CA GLU A 689 16.64 -5.27 42.90
C GLU A 689 17.60 -5.13 41.71
N ALA A 690 17.41 -4.09 40.87
CA ALA A 690 18.33 -3.78 39.79
C ALA A 690 19.73 -3.42 40.31
N LYS A 691 19.84 -2.67 41.41
CA LYS A 691 21.13 -2.35 42.04
C LYS A 691 21.86 -3.60 42.54
N ASN A 692 21.13 -4.57 43.10
CA ASN A 692 21.71 -5.85 43.50
C ASN A 692 22.27 -6.62 42.30
N VAL A 693 21.53 -6.70 41.20
CA VAL A 693 22.00 -7.30 39.94
C VAL A 693 23.29 -6.62 39.44
N MET A 694 23.31 -5.29 39.44
CA MET A 694 24.48 -4.52 39.03
C MET A 694 25.69 -4.74 39.96
N ALA A 695 25.46 -4.86 41.27
CA ALA A 695 26.50 -5.18 42.25
C ALA A 695 27.05 -6.60 42.07
N THR A 696 26.19 -7.58 41.75
CA THR A 696 26.61 -8.94 41.41
C THR A 696 27.48 -8.94 40.15
N ALA A 697 27.07 -8.24 39.09
CA ALA A 697 27.88 -8.08 37.88
C ALA A 697 29.27 -7.48 38.15
N ASP A 698 29.32 -6.41 38.96
CA ASP A 698 30.57 -5.73 39.34
C ASP A 698 31.48 -6.61 40.21
N SER A 699 30.89 -7.36 41.15
CA SER A 699 31.62 -8.31 41.99
C SER A 699 32.23 -9.45 41.19
N VAL A 700 31.46 -10.05 40.27
CA VAL A 700 31.94 -11.12 39.38
C VAL A 700 33.08 -10.60 38.51
N PHE A 701 32.90 -9.45 37.87
CA PHE A 701 33.91 -8.87 36.99
C PHE A 701 35.20 -8.51 37.75
N THR A 702 35.08 -7.89 38.93
CA THR A 702 36.24 -7.51 39.76
C THR A 702 37.01 -8.74 40.21
N SER A 703 36.31 -9.77 40.69
CA SER A 703 36.93 -11.04 41.09
C SER A 703 37.72 -11.68 39.94
N VAL A 704 37.16 -11.69 38.73
CA VAL A 704 37.82 -12.25 37.54
C VAL A 704 39.03 -11.42 37.11
N ALA A 705 38.92 -10.09 37.13
CA ALA A 705 40.02 -9.20 36.79
C ALA A 705 41.21 -9.37 37.74
N ASP A 706 40.96 -9.47 39.05
CA ASP A 706 41.99 -9.71 40.07
C ASP A 706 42.63 -11.10 39.90
N ASP A 707 41.83 -12.13 39.62
CA ASP A 707 42.33 -13.49 39.40
C ASP A 707 43.14 -13.64 38.11
N ILE A 708 42.85 -12.86 37.06
CA ILE A 708 43.71 -12.76 35.86
C ILE A 708 45.05 -12.15 36.24
N GLN A 709 45.03 -11.03 36.98
CA GLN A 709 46.24 -10.31 37.38
C GLN A 709 47.16 -11.23 38.20
N GLU A 710 46.61 -11.99 39.14
CA GLU A 710 47.36 -12.88 40.01
C GLU A 710 47.63 -14.28 39.41
N GLY A 711 47.02 -14.59 38.26
CA GLY A 711 47.11 -15.90 37.60
C GLY A 711 46.36 -17.01 38.35
N ARG A 712 45.44 -16.65 39.25
CA ARG A 712 44.60 -17.61 40.00
C ARG A 712 43.32 -18.01 39.27
N ILE A 713 43.03 -17.37 38.15
CA ILE A 713 41.83 -17.67 37.35
C ILE A 713 41.76 -19.15 36.97
N ARG A 714 40.56 -19.73 37.00
CA ARG A 714 40.33 -21.09 36.49
C ARG A 714 40.54 -21.12 34.98
N VAL A 715 41.11 -22.20 34.45
CA VAL A 715 41.38 -22.31 33.01
C VAL A 715 40.09 -22.14 32.18
N LYS A 716 38.96 -22.69 32.62
CA LYS A 716 37.66 -22.52 31.94
C LYS A 716 37.21 -21.06 31.84
N HIS A 717 37.38 -20.28 32.90
CA HIS A 717 36.97 -18.87 32.94
C HIS A 717 37.88 -18.01 32.06
N LEU A 718 39.18 -18.32 32.07
CA LEU A 718 40.15 -17.63 31.22
C LEU A 718 39.91 -17.92 29.73
N GLU A 719 39.58 -19.17 29.38
CA GLU A 719 39.20 -19.56 28.02
C GLU A 719 37.89 -18.88 27.57
N GLU A 720 36.90 -18.74 28.45
CA GLU A 720 35.66 -17.99 28.16
C GLU A 720 35.95 -16.51 27.87
N ILE A 721 36.88 -15.90 28.62
CA ILE A 721 37.29 -14.51 28.39
C ILE A 721 37.98 -14.36 27.04
N PHE A 722 38.80 -15.31 26.61
CA PHE A 722 39.42 -15.25 25.29
C PHE A 722 38.40 -15.40 24.15
N GLN A 723 37.28 -16.11 24.36
CA GLN A 723 36.17 -16.13 23.40
C GLN A 723 35.47 -14.75 23.30
N HIS A 724 35.49 -13.97 24.37
CA HIS A 724 34.80 -12.68 24.49
C HIS A 724 35.74 -11.50 24.82
N GLU A 725 36.98 -11.55 24.30
CA GLU A 725 38.07 -10.65 24.72
C GLU A 725 37.72 -9.17 24.54
N ASN A 726 37.11 -8.81 23.40
CA ASN A 726 36.72 -7.44 23.09
C ASN A 726 35.68 -6.89 24.09
N GLN A 727 34.73 -7.71 24.51
CA GLN A 727 33.71 -7.30 25.48
C GLN A 727 34.33 -7.13 26.87
N PHE A 728 35.20 -8.05 27.28
CA PHE A 728 35.93 -7.96 28.55
C PHE A 728 36.77 -6.68 28.62
N ILE A 729 37.50 -6.35 27.55
CA ILE A 729 38.27 -5.10 27.45
C ILE A 729 37.33 -3.89 27.51
N CYS A 730 36.19 -3.92 26.81
CA CYS A 730 35.22 -2.83 26.82
C CYS A 730 34.68 -2.55 28.24
N ILE A 731 34.30 -3.59 28.97
CA ILE A 731 33.82 -3.48 30.35
C ILE A 731 34.92 -2.94 31.27
N TRP A 732 36.15 -3.44 31.11
CA TRP A 732 37.31 -2.98 31.88
C TRP A 732 37.59 -1.48 31.66
N GLU A 733 37.51 -1.03 30.41
CA GLU A 733 37.68 0.38 30.06
C GLU A 733 36.60 1.28 30.66
N ILE A 734 35.37 0.77 30.81
CA ILE A 734 34.27 1.50 31.42
C ILE A 734 34.45 1.55 32.95
N SER A 735 34.87 0.46 33.58
CA SER A 735 35.01 0.38 35.04
C SER A 735 36.22 1.14 35.62
N LYS A 736 37.31 1.30 34.87
CA LYS A 736 38.51 2.03 35.33
C LYS A 736 38.49 3.55 35.06
N GLY A 737 37.48 4.07 34.37
CA GLY A 737 37.32 5.51 34.09
C GLY A 737 38.29 6.07 33.03
N THR A 738 38.25 7.38 32.80
CA THR A 738 38.84 8.06 31.63
C THR A 738 40.35 8.38 31.72
N ILE A 739 41.01 8.13 32.85
CA ILE A 739 42.40 8.56 33.06
C ILE A 739 43.38 7.44 32.68
N HIS A 740 44.30 7.71 31.74
CA HIS A 740 45.32 6.79 31.20
C HIS A 740 44.83 5.55 30.41
N ARG A 741 43.66 5.66 29.75
CA ARG A 741 42.99 4.58 29.00
C ARG A 741 43.90 3.79 28.05
N GLU A 742 44.71 4.46 27.22
CA GLU A 742 45.54 3.78 26.21
C GLU A 742 46.70 2.98 26.81
N LEU A 743 47.31 3.47 27.89
CA LEU A 743 48.43 2.80 28.55
C LEU A 743 47.94 1.54 29.29
N LEU A 744 46.87 1.73 30.05
CA LEU A 744 46.16 0.70 30.81
C LEU A 744 45.61 -0.40 29.88
N GLN A 745 45.04 -0.05 28.74
CA GLN A 745 44.56 -1.02 27.75
C GLN A 745 45.71 -1.85 27.14
N ARG A 746 46.87 -1.23 26.87
CA ARG A 746 48.05 -1.97 26.39
C ARG A 746 48.56 -2.95 27.44
N GLU A 747 48.66 -2.52 28.69
CA GLU A 747 49.06 -3.39 29.81
C GLU A 747 48.11 -4.57 30.00
N LEU A 748 46.80 -4.35 29.87
CA LEU A 748 45.81 -5.43 29.92
C LEU A 748 45.97 -6.41 28.75
N LYS A 749 46.14 -5.91 27.52
CA LYS A 749 46.35 -6.76 26.34
C LYS A 749 47.63 -7.59 26.45
N GLU A 750 48.72 -6.99 26.92
CA GLU A 750 49.96 -7.72 27.20
C GLU A 750 49.77 -8.78 28.28
N LEU A 751 49.00 -8.50 29.33
CA LEU A 751 48.67 -9.47 30.38
C LEU A 751 47.83 -10.62 29.83
N LEU A 752 46.78 -10.34 29.06
CA LEU A 752 45.95 -11.35 28.40
C LEU A 752 46.76 -12.20 27.44
N GLN A 753 47.66 -11.60 26.66
CA GLN A 753 48.59 -12.33 25.79
C GLN A 753 49.50 -13.28 26.58
N ARG A 754 50.08 -12.83 27.71
CA ARG A 754 50.89 -13.71 28.57
C ARG A 754 50.07 -14.88 29.12
N ARG A 755 48.81 -14.63 29.53
CA ARG A 755 47.89 -15.67 30.03
C ARG A 755 47.49 -16.64 28.93
N GLN A 756 47.34 -16.17 27.69
CA GLN A 756 47.08 -17.00 26.52
C GLN A 756 48.26 -17.93 26.22
N GLU A 757 49.50 -17.42 26.25
CA GLU A 757 50.72 -18.21 26.08
C GLU A 757 50.81 -19.33 27.14
N GLU A 758 50.51 -18.99 28.39
CA GLU A 758 50.53 -19.91 29.55
C GLU A 758 49.51 -21.04 29.41
N VAL A 759 48.24 -20.73 29.10
CA VAL A 759 47.20 -21.77 28.86
C VAL A 759 47.54 -22.61 27.63
N THR A 760 48.02 -21.97 26.56
CA THR A 760 48.38 -22.66 25.31
C THR A 760 49.49 -23.67 25.54
N LEU A 761 50.50 -23.33 26.35
CA LEU A 761 51.58 -24.24 26.71
C LEU A 761 51.05 -25.48 27.45
N VAL A 762 50.25 -25.29 28.49
CA VAL A 762 49.68 -26.41 29.28
C VAL A 762 48.80 -27.30 28.41
N ARG A 763 47.97 -26.71 27.53
CA ARG A 763 47.12 -27.46 26.60
C ARG A 763 47.93 -28.23 25.55
N LYS A 764 48.98 -27.61 24.99
CA LYS A 764 49.90 -28.27 24.04
C LYS A 764 50.60 -29.46 24.70
N GLU A 765 51.08 -29.29 25.92
CA GLU A 765 51.77 -30.35 26.64
C GLU A 765 50.82 -31.49 27.04
N LYS A 766 49.60 -31.18 27.51
CA LYS A 766 48.56 -32.19 27.77
C LYS A 766 48.28 -33.05 26.53
N LYS A 767 48.23 -32.46 25.33
CA LYS A 767 48.06 -33.19 24.06
C LYS A 767 49.24 -34.12 23.75
N ALA A 768 50.47 -33.63 23.93
CA ALA A 768 51.68 -34.42 23.73
C ALA A 768 51.75 -35.61 24.70
N ILE A 769 51.45 -35.38 25.98
CA ILE A 769 51.37 -36.43 27.01
C ILE A 769 50.31 -37.46 26.66
N GLY A 770 49.11 -37.04 26.25
CA GLY A 770 48.06 -37.97 25.83
C GLY A 770 48.50 -38.88 24.68
N THR A 771 49.33 -38.35 23.78
CA THR A 771 49.90 -39.15 22.67
C THR A 771 50.98 -40.10 23.16
N PHE A 772 51.90 -39.64 24.00
CA PHE A 772 52.91 -40.49 24.63
C PHE A 772 52.26 -41.66 25.40
N LEU A 773 51.26 -41.39 26.25
CA LEU A 773 50.49 -42.42 26.94
C LEU A 773 49.83 -43.40 25.97
N SER A 774 49.26 -42.91 24.87
CA SER A 774 48.69 -43.78 23.83
C SER A 774 49.72 -44.67 23.15
N MET A 775 50.93 -44.15 22.89
CA MET A 775 52.02 -44.91 22.27
C MET A 775 52.59 -45.96 23.23
N CYS A 776 52.72 -45.66 24.52
CA CYS A 776 53.08 -46.64 25.54
C CYS A 776 52.02 -47.76 25.64
N ARG A 777 50.73 -47.44 25.57
CA ARG A 777 49.66 -48.46 25.57
C ARG A 777 49.71 -49.38 24.35
N LYS A 778 50.12 -48.88 23.17
CA LYS A 778 50.25 -49.72 21.96
C LYS A 778 51.28 -50.84 22.11
N VAL A 779 52.37 -50.58 22.84
CA VAL A 779 53.46 -51.55 23.05
C VAL A 779 53.35 -52.30 24.37
N GLN A 780 52.25 -52.13 25.11
CA GLN A 780 52.06 -52.71 26.45
C GLN A 780 52.16 -54.23 26.49
N ALA A 781 51.88 -54.92 25.37
CA ALA A 781 52.02 -56.37 25.25
C ALA A 781 53.49 -56.83 25.17
N SER A 782 54.42 -55.94 24.79
CA SER A 782 55.85 -56.22 24.67
C SER A 782 56.66 -55.59 25.81
N VAL A 783 56.31 -54.38 26.25
CA VAL A 783 56.98 -53.66 27.33
C VAL A 783 55.96 -52.82 28.11
N LYS A 784 55.95 -52.93 29.44
CA LYS A 784 55.06 -52.18 30.32
C LYS A 784 55.78 -50.95 30.88
N VAL A 785 55.38 -49.75 30.47
CA VAL A 785 55.93 -48.50 31.01
C VAL A 785 55.15 -48.06 32.26
N ASP A 786 55.83 -47.76 33.38
CA ASP A 786 55.20 -47.20 34.57
C ASP A 786 54.83 -45.72 34.36
N VAL A 787 53.57 -45.46 34.01
CA VAL A 787 53.04 -44.12 33.73
C VAL A 787 52.05 -43.62 34.79
N GLY A 788 51.94 -44.30 35.94
CA GLY A 788 50.81 -44.10 36.89
C GLY A 788 50.62 -42.66 37.38
N GLU A 789 51.70 -41.97 37.75
CA GLU A 789 51.64 -40.56 38.20
C GLU A 789 51.21 -39.62 37.06
N LEU A 790 51.78 -39.82 35.86
CA LEU A 790 51.53 -39.00 34.67
C LEU A 790 50.11 -39.21 34.13
N GLU A 791 49.61 -40.44 34.15
CA GLU A 791 48.24 -40.78 33.74
C GLU A 791 47.22 -40.17 34.69
N SER A 792 47.47 -40.19 36.01
CA SER A 792 46.66 -39.49 37.00
C SER A 792 46.60 -37.98 36.70
N GLN A 793 47.75 -37.32 36.49
CA GLN A 793 47.82 -35.90 36.13
C GLN A 793 47.11 -35.56 34.80
N TYR A 794 47.14 -36.48 33.82
CA TYR A 794 46.48 -36.30 32.53
C TYR A 794 44.94 -36.37 32.64
N LEU A 795 44.42 -37.28 33.47
CA LEU A 795 42.99 -37.49 33.68
C LEU A 795 42.32 -36.38 34.49
N GLU A 796 43.10 -35.58 35.23
CA GLU A 796 42.56 -34.42 35.94
C GLU A 796 41.89 -33.42 35.00
N ASP A 797 40.77 -32.85 35.45
CA ASP A 797 40.10 -31.78 34.74
C ASP A 797 40.89 -30.48 34.85
N LEU A 798 41.57 -30.14 33.75
CA LEU A 798 42.34 -28.90 33.64
C LEU A 798 41.44 -27.67 33.72
N CYS A 799 40.19 -27.76 33.21
CA CYS A 799 39.26 -26.65 33.13
C CYS A 799 38.91 -26.08 34.52
N SER A 800 38.79 -26.96 35.52
CA SER A 800 38.49 -26.58 36.90
C SER A 800 39.70 -26.12 37.72
N LYS A 801 40.94 -26.33 37.23
CA LYS A 801 42.16 -25.91 37.94
C LYS A 801 42.46 -24.43 37.75
N ARG A 802 43.12 -23.84 38.75
CA ARG A 802 43.66 -22.47 38.69
C ARG A 802 44.93 -22.45 37.83
N LEU A 803 45.11 -21.43 37.01
CA LEU A 803 46.23 -21.36 36.07
C LEU A 803 47.60 -21.47 36.78
N ASN A 804 47.78 -20.75 37.88
CA ASN A 804 49.03 -20.75 38.65
C ASN A 804 49.37 -22.09 39.33
N THR A 805 48.45 -23.06 39.39
CA THR A 805 48.75 -24.40 39.91
C THR A 805 49.21 -25.36 38.81
N VAL A 806 48.98 -25.01 37.54
CA VAL A 806 49.29 -25.87 36.38
C VAL A 806 50.43 -25.33 35.52
N VAL A 807 50.75 -24.05 35.63
CA VAL A 807 51.90 -23.40 34.99
C VAL A 807 52.48 -22.32 35.88
N ASN A 808 53.79 -22.15 35.84
CA ASN A 808 54.44 -21.04 36.53
C ASN A 808 54.16 -19.72 35.80
N VAL A 809 53.26 -18.93 36.39
CA VAL A 809 52.81 -17.63 35.88
C VAL A 809 53.76 -16.46 36.21
N LYS A 810 54.85 -16.68 36.97
CA LYS A 810 55.75 -15.62 37.47
C LYS A 810 57.16 -15.68 36.88
N GLU A 811 57.71 -16.87 36.65
CA GLU A 811 59.09 -17.06 36.22
C GLU A 811 59.17 -17.47 34.73
N ARG A 812 60.28 -17.12 34.06
CA ARG A 812 60.60 -17.57 32.70
C ARG A 812 61.95 -18.32 32.77
N PRO A 813 62.12 -19.47 32.09
CA PRO A 813 61.21 -20.11 31.13
C PRO A 813 59.97 -20.72 31.80
N LEU A 814 58.88 -20.81 31.03
CA LEU A 814 57.64 -21.42 31.48
C LEU A 814 57.83 -22.92 31.72
N TRP A 815 57.25 -23.43 32.81
CA TRP A 815 57.15 -24.86 33.08
C TRP A 815 55.76 -25.22 33.58
N THR A 816 55.34 -26.44 33.26
CA THR A 816 54.02 -27.00 33.58
C THR A 816 54.13 -28.02 34.71
N TYR A 817 52.99 -28.33 35.34
CA TYR A 817 52.93 -29.25 36.49
C TYR A 817 53.14 -30.73 36.14
N TYR A 818 53.27 -31.09 34.86
CA TYR A 818 53.41 -32.49 34.45
C TYR A 818 54.78 -33.06 34.81
N SER A 819 54.77 -34.23 35.47
CA SER A 819 55.93 -34.98 35.97
C SER A 819 56.70 -35.72 34.83
N LEU A 820 57.26 -34.97 33.89
CA LEU A 820 58.16 -35.49 32.83
C LEU A 820 59.49 -34.73 32.84
N SER A 821 60.59 -35.41 32.52
CA SER A 821 61.88 -34.73 32.33
C SER A 821 61.84 -33.80 31.11
N PRO A 822 62.67 -32.73 31.05
CA PRO A 822 62.73 -31.86 29.88
C PRO A 822 63.00 -32.63 28.58
N GLU A 823 63.86 -33.65 28.62
CA GLU A 823 64.15 -34.49 27.46
C GLU A 823 62.90 -35.25 27.01
N LEU A 824 62.19 -35.91 27.93
CA LEU A 824 60.96 -36.64 27.59
C LEU A 824 59.84 -35.70 27.11
N LYS A 825 59.74 -34.48 27.64
CA LYS A 825 58.77 -33.47 27.15
C LYS A 825 59.06 -33.08 25.70
N GLU A 826 60.31 -32.89 25.33
CA GLU A 826 60.70 -32.60 23.94
C GLU A 826 60.34 -33.76 23.01
N PHE A 827 60.69 -35.00 23.39
CA PHE A 827 60.42 -36.16 22.56
C PHE A 827 58.94 -36.54 22.52
N ALA A 828 58.17 -36.33 23.58
CA ALA A 828 56.72 -36.47 23.54
C ALA A 828 56.07 -35.47 22.56
N GLN A 829 56.61 -34.24 22.48
CA GLN A 829 56.16 -33.27 21.48
C GLN A 829 56.54 -33.70 20.05
N LYS A 830 57.77 -34.19 19.83
CA LYS A 830 58.17 -34.75 18.53
C LYS A 830 57.30 -35.93 18.14
N MET A 831 57.10 -36.87 19.05
CA MET A 831 56.21 -38.03 18.89
C MET A 831 54.78 -37.61 18.55
N HIS A 832 54.26 -36.53 19.14
CA HIS A 832 52.95 -35.98 18.79
C HIS A 832 52.85 -35.54 17.32
N SER A 833 53.94 -35.03 16.74
CA SER A 833 54.00 -34.64 15.33
C SER A 833 54.04 -35.84 14.37
N PHE A 834 54.55 -36.99 14.82
CA PHE A 834 54.68 -38.21 14.00
C PHE A 834 53.63 -39.27 14.31
N LYS A 835 52.69 -39.00 15.22
CA LYS A 835 51.72 -39.99 15.72
C LYS A 835 50.88 -40.63 14.61
N ASP A 836 50.64 -39.92 13.51
CA ASP A 836 49.79 -40.36 12.40
C ASP A 836 50.61 -41.10 11.31
N SER A 837 51.94 -41.16 11.44
CA SER A 837 52.82 -41.93 10.54
C SER A 837 52.80 -43.41 10.90
N LEU A 838 52.44 -44.25 9.93
CA LEU A 838 52.40 -45.71 10.11
C LEU A 838 53.81 -46.28 10.28
N ILE A 839 54.78 -45.76 9.55
CA ILE A 839 56.18 -46.21 9.62
C ILE A 839 56.80 -45.84 10.97
N PHE A 840 56.51 -44.66 11.51
CA PHE A 840 56.97 -44.27 12.84
C PHE A 840 56.38 -45.18 13.93
N GLN A 841 55.10 -45.54 13.82
CA GLN A 841 54.47 -46.51 14.72
C GLN A 841 55.09 -47.90 14.59
N GLN A 842 55.37 -48.35 13.36
CA GLN A 842 56.06 -49.62 13.10
C GLN A 842 57.44 -49.66 13.77
N PHE A 843 58.24 -48.60 13.66
CA PHE A 843 59.54 -48.53 14.35
C PHE A 843 59.42 -48.42 15.88
N TRP A 844 58.36 -47.81 16.39
CA TRP A 844 58.08 -47.79 17.82
C TRP A 844 57.79 -49.19 18.37
N GLU A 845 56.97 -49.96 17.66
CA GLU A 845 56.67 -51.36 18.02
C GLU A 845 57.89 -52.27 17.88
N GLU A 846 58.71 -52.05 16.84
CA GLU A 846 59.96 -52.78 16.64
C GLU A 846 60.98 -52.51 17.76
N ALA A 847 61.10 -51.26 18.22
CA ALA A 847 61.97 -50.91 19.34
C ALA A 847 61.52 -51.60 20.64
N ALA A 848 60.22 -51.64 20.91
CA ALA A 848 59.68 -52.35 22.07
C ALA A 848 59.89 -53.87 22.00
N ARG A 849 59.76 -54.48 20.81
CA ARG A 849 60.01 -55.91 20.64
C ARG A 849 61.48 -56.27 20.90
N LYS A 850 62.41 -55.45 20.41
CA LYS A 850 63.84 -55.65 20.65
C LYS A 850 64.21 -55.53 22.12
N GLU A 851 63.63 -54.57 22.83
CA GLU A 851 63.85 -54.44 24.27
C GLU A 851 63.35 -55.69 25.02
N ALA A 852 62.20 -56.25 24.63
CA ALA A 852 61.69 -57.49 25.20
C ALA A 852 62.61 -58.69 24.93
N GLU A 853 63.09 -58.85 23.69
CA GLU A 853 64.05 -59.91 23.32
C GLU A 853 65.39 -59.75 24.06
N GLU A 854 65.89 -58.53 24.24
CA GLU A 854 67.11 -58.25 25.00
C GLU A 854 66.91 -58.55 26.50
N TRP A 855 65.75 -58.22 27.08
CA TRP A 855 65.44 -58.51 28.47
C TRP A 855 65.32 -60.01 28.75
N GLU A 856 64.59 -60.76 27.91
CA GLU A 856 64.51 -62.23 27.98
C GLU A 856 65.90 -62.88 27.95
N SER A 857 66.80 -62.34 27.11
CA SER A 857 68.17 -62.84 26.99
C SER A 857 69.06 -62.55 28.22
N VAL A 858 68.79 -61.46 28.95
CA VAL A 858 69.51 -61.08 30.18
C VAL A 858 68.95 -61.81 31.40
N GLU A 859 67.64 -61.98 31.50
CA GLU A 859 66.99 -62.70 32.60
C GLU A 859 67.36 -64.19 32.62
N LEU A 860 67.46 -64.82 31.43
CA LEU A 860 67.99 -66.18 31.26
C LEU A 860 69.43 -66.37 31.77
N LEU A 861 70.19 -65.29 31.97
CA LEU A 861 71.56 -65.33 32.51
C LEU A 861 71.62 -65.10 34.03
N GLU A 862 70.59 -64.53 34.65
CA GLU A 862 70.61 -64.10 36.06
C GLU A 862 69.72 -64.92 37.01
N SER A 863 68.74 -65.71 36.56
CA SER A 863 67.88 -66.52 37.43
C SER A 863 67.89 -68.03 37.10
N LEU A 864 68.34 -68.85 38.06
CA LEU A 864 68.19 -70.33 38.08
C LEU A 864 67.10 -70.76 39.08
N GLU A 865 65.98 -70.05 39.16
CA GLU A 865 64.79 -70.52 39.86
C GLU A 865 63.55 -70.27 39.00
N GLU A 866 62.80 -71.34 38.76
CA GLU A 866 61.58 -71.40 37.94
C GLU A 866 60.47 -70.51 38.50
N SER A 867 60.09 -69.46 37.76
CA SER A 867 58.77 -68.83 37.85
C SER A 867 58.15 -68.75 36.45
N GLU A 868 57.12 -69.56 36.21
CA GLU A 868 56.25 -69.51 35.02
C GLU A 868 55.18 -68.41 35.17
N GLU A 869 55.57 -67.14 35.11
CA GLU A 869 54.64 -66.05 34.81
C GLU A 869 55.17 -65.31 33.57
N ASP A 870 54.32 -65.08 32.56
CA ASP A 870 54.58 -64.22 31.38
C ASP A 870 54.76 -62.76 31.87
N ASP A 871 55.87 -62.48 32.54
CA ASP A 871 56.18 -61.17 33.08
C ASP A 871 56.80 -60.30 31.99
N VAL A 872 56.00 -59.37 31.47
CA VAL A 872 56.43 -58.35 30.51
C VAL A 872 57.39 -57.36 31.21
N PRO A 873 58.54 -56.98 30.60
CA PRO A 873 59.49 -56.06 31.23
C PRO A 873 58.85 -54.74 31.63
N VAL A 874 59.07 -54.31 32.87
CA VAL A 874 58.56 -53.05 33.41
C VAL A 874 59.63 -51.96 33.34
N LEU A 875 59.39 -50.92 32.53
CA LEU A 875 60.29 -49.77 32.40
C LEU A 875 59.81 -48.56 33.23
N ASP A 876 60.72 -47.97 34.01
CA ASP A 876 60.53 -46.64 34.61
C ASP A 876 60.60 -45.56 33.50
N LEU A 877 59.85 -44.48 33.66
CA LEU A 877 59.86 -43.32 32.74
C LEU A 877 61.27 -42.83 32.40
N LYS A 878 62.22 -42.90 33.34
CA LYS A 878 63.61 -42.46 33.14
C LYS A 878 64.36 -43.31 32.09
N ASP A 879 63.99 -44.58 31.97
CA ASP A 879 64.68 -45.55 31.11
C ASP A 879 64.05 -45.64 29.72
N VAL A 880 62.77 -45.25 29.58
CA VAL A 880 62.02 -45.18 28.30
C VAL A 880 62.77 -44.42 27.21
N PHE A 881 63.52 -43.37 27.58
CA PHE A 881 64.29 -42.60 26.61
C PHE A 881 65.35 -43.46 25.91
N ASN A 882 66.12 -44.21 26.69
CA ASN A 882 67.23 -45.01 26.18
C ASN A 882 66.76 -46.32 25.53
N SER A 883 65.75 -46.96 26.13
CA SER A 883 65.24 -48.26 25.68
C SER A 883 64.30 -48.17 24.48
N LEU A 884 63.42 -47.16 24.41
CA LEU A 884 62.37 -47.11 23.37
C LEU A 884 62.48 -45.91 22.43
N ILE A 885 62.59 -44.69 22.98
CA ILE A 885 62.57 -43.46 22.18
C ILE A 885 63.81 -43.36 21.29
N SER A 886 65.01 -43.48 21.87
CA SER A 886 66.26 -43.32 21.13
C SER A 886 66.41 -44.36 20.01
N PRO A 887 66.16 -45.67 20.21
CA PRO A 887 66.25 -46.67 19.13
C PRO A 887 65.20 -46.48 18.02
N CYS A 888 63.97 -46.11 18.37
CA CYS A 888 62.91 -45.82 17.41
C CYS A 888 63.28 -44.62 16.52
N PHE A 889 63.65 -43.49 17.14
CA PHE A 889 64.04 -42.28 16.39
C PHE A 889 65.31 -42.50 15.57
N ALA A 890 66.30 -43.25 16.07
CA ALA A 890 67.49 -43.60 15.30
C ALA A 890 67.16 -44.42 14.04
N SER A 891 66.19 -45.34 14.14
CA SER A 891 65.74 -46.13 12.98
C SER A 891 64.96 -45.26 11.98
N TYR A 892 64.11 -44.37 12.47
CA TYR A 892 63.35 -43.43 11.65
C TYR A 892 64.27 -42.41 10.94
N GLU A 893 65.29 -41.89 11.62
CA GLU A 893 66.32 -41.02 11.02
C GLU A 893 67.15 -41.75 9.96
N ARG A 894 67.53 -43.02 10.19
CA ARG A 894 68.22 -43.82 9.17
C ARG A 894 67.37 -44.00 7.92
N LEU A 895 66.09 -44.31 8.09
CA LEU A 895 65.17 -44.43 6.96
C LEU A 895 65.08 -43.11 6.17
N TYR A 896 65.00 -41.97 6.85
CA TYR A 896 65.03 -40.66 6.20
C TYR A 896 66.28 -40.49 5.33
N ASP A 897 67.47 -40.78 5.88
CA ASP A 897 68.74 -40.63 5.16
C ASP A 897 68.86 -41.63 3.98
N ASP A 898 68.38 -42.86 4.12
CA ASP A 898 68.36 -43.89 3.07
C ASP A 898 67.38 -43.55 1.93
N LEU A 899 66.19 -43.04 2.27
CA LEU A 899 65.21 -42.56 1.30
C LEU A 899 65.75 -41.34 0.55
N ARG A 900 66.28 -40.34 1.26
CA ARG A 900 66.85 -39.15 0.63
C ARG A 900 67.98 -39.51 -0.34
N SER A 901 68.88 -40.40 0.07
CA SER A 901 70.03 -40.82 -0.75
C SER A 901 69.71 -41.88 -1.81
N GLY A 902 68.51 -42.47 -1.79
CA GLY A 902 68.11 -43.53 -2.73
C GLY A 902 68.77 -44.88 -2.48
N ASN A 903 69.40 -45.04 -1.32
CA ASN A 903 70.16 -46.23 -0.95
C ASN A 903 69.29 -47.34 -0.36
N LEU A 904 68.01 -47.05 -0.06
CA LEU A 904 67.06 -48.04 0.42
C LEU A 904 66.99 -49.23 -0.56
N THR A 905 67.15 -50.45 -0.06
CA THR A 905 67.09 -51.65 -0.90
C THR A 905 65.64 -51.99 -1.23
N LEU A 906 65.41 -52.64 -2.38
CA LEU A 906 64.05 -53.06 -2.75
C LEU A 906 63.46 -54.07 -1.75
N SER A 907 64.29 -54.91 -1.14
CA SER A 907 63.85 -55.77 -0.02
C SER A 907 63.43 -54.98 1.23
N ALA A 908 64.05 -53.83 1.51
CA ALA A 908 63.64 -52.99 2.62
C ALA A 908 62.33 -52.24 2.29
N VAL A 909 62.08 -51.94 1.02
CA VAL A 909 60.79 -51.43 0.56
C VAL A 909 59.68 -52.46 0.80
N ASP A 910 59.92 -53.74 0.50
CA ASP A 910 58.96 -54.83 0.75
C ASP A 910 58.55 -54.94 2.23
N THR A 911 59.47 -54.64 3.16
CA THR A 911 59.19 -54.72 4.62
C THR A 911 58.60 -53.42 5.18
N ILE A 912 59.15 -52.27 4.81
CA ILE A 912 58.79 -50.97 5.42
C ILE A 912 57.52 -50.40 4.76
N PHE A 913 57.35 -50.59 3.45
CA PHE A 913 56.22 -50.04 2.69
C PHE A 913 55.15 -51.08 2.36
N GLN A 914 55.16 -52.23 3.06
CA GLN A 914 54.25 -53.35 2.80
C GLN A 914 52.77 -52.94 2.86
N GLU A 915 52.40 -52.14 3.85
CA GLU A 915 51.01 -51.71 4.04
C GLU A 915 50.51 -50.78 2.93
N PHE A 916 51.42 -50.14 2.20
CA PHE A 916 51.11 -49.18 1.14
C PHE A 916 50.98 -49.80 -0.26
N ILE A 917 51.14 -51.13 -0.40
CA ILE A 917 51.03 -51.81 -1.71
C ILE A 917 49.65 -51.58 -2.35
N ASN A 918 48.59 -51.57 -1.54
CA ASN A 918 47.21 -51.35 -2.00
C ASN A 918 46.74 -49.89 -1.88
N GLN A 919 47.55 -49.01 -1.29
CA GLN A 919 47.25 -47.59 -1.03
C GLN A 919 48.46 -46.71 -1.42
N PRO A 920 48.83 -46.67 -2.72
CA PRO A 920 50.01 -45.94 -3.18
C PRO A 920 49.93 -44.42 -2.96
N GLU A 921 48.72 -43.86 -2.81
CA GLU A 921 48.45 -42.46 -2.49
C GLU A 921 48.97 -42.04 -1.11
N ASP A 922 49.01 -42.96 -0.14
CA ASP A 922 49.36 -42.67 1.25
C ASP A 922 50.88 -42.65 1.49
N ILE A 923 51.66 -43.13 0.52
CA ILE A 923 53.13 -43.06 0.54
C ILE A 923 53.61 -41.60 0.59
N LYS A 924 52.98 -40.70 -0.17
CA LYS A 924 53.41 -39.29 -0.23
C LYS A 924 53.18 -38.55 1.10
N PRO A 925 51.99 -38.62 1.73
CA PRO A 925 51.80 -38.13 3.10
C PRO A 925 52.82 -38.68 4.09
N GLU A 926 53.08 -39.99 4.05
CA GLU A 926 54.03 -40.66 4.95
C GLU A 926 55.46 -40.10 4.80
N LEU A 927 55.93 -39.96 3.55
CA LEU A 927 57.23 -39.37 3.25
C LEU A 927 57.31 -37.87 3.59
N ASN A 928 56.20 -37.15 3.58
CA ASN A 928 56.19 -35.76 4.05
C ASN A 928 56.27 -35.68 5.58
N THR A 929 55.62 -36.60 6.29
CA THR A 929 55.66 -36.65 7.76
C THR A 929 57.07 -36.93 8.26
N ILE A 930 57.81 -37.86 7.66
CA ILE A 930 59.22 -38.11 8.04
C ILE A 930 60.14 -36.91 7.77
N CYS A 931 59.82 -36.05 6.78
CA CYS A 931 60.56 -34.80 6.56
C CYS A 931 60.49 -33.81 7.74
N GLU A 932 59.48 -33.91 8.61
CA GLU A 932 59.38 -33.05 9.81
C GLU A 932 60.47 -33.36 10.85
N LEU A 933 61.28 -34.43 10.69
CA LEU A 933 62.52 -34.62 11.44
C LEU A 933 63.53 -33.48 11.20
N ARG A 934 63.54 -32.90 9.99
CA ARG A 934 64.46 -31.82 9.60
C ARG A 934 63.71 -30.72 8.82
N PRO A 935 62.93 -29.86 9.51
CA PRO A 935 61.95 -28.93 8.91
C PRO A 935 62.53 -27.77 8.06
N GLY A 936 63.79 -27.83 7.65
CA GLY A 936 64.44 -26.85 6.75
C GLY A 936 65.22 -27.46 5.59
N GLU A 937 65.25 -28.79 5.46
CA GLU A 937 65.96 -29.47 4.37
C GLU A 937 65.07 -29.67 3.13
N ASP A 938 65.70 -29.81 1.96
CA ASP A 938 65.01 -29.94 0.66
C ASP A 938 64.17 -31.23 0.58
N ARG A 939 62.91 -31.07 0.12
CA ARG A 939 61.93 -32.15 -0.07
C ARG A 939 61.81 -32.58 -1.53
N GLY A 940 62.64 -32.07 -2.44
CA GLY A 940 62.59 -32.35 -3.88
C GLY A 940 62.75 -33.82 -4.28
N TRP A 941 63.33 -34.65 -3.40
CA TRP A 941 63.49 -36.09 -3.62
C TRP A 941 62.20 -36.90 -3.37
N VAL A 942 61.23 -36.36 -2.62
CA VAL A 942 60.04 -37.10 -2.17
C VAL A 942 59.24 -37.64 -3.36
N ASP A 943 58.91 -36.79 -4.32
CA ASP A 943 58.11 -37.21 -5.50
C ASP A 943 58.82 -38.28 -6.33
N GLN A 944 60.15 -38.22 -6.43
CA GLN A 944 60.93 -39.25 -7.12
C GLN A 944 60.87 -40.59 -6.38
N ARG A 945 61.01 -40.59 -5.04
CA ARG A 945 60.94 -41.82 -4.24
C ARG A 945 59.54 -42.42 -4.23
N VAL A 946 58.49 -41.59 -4.13
CA VAL A 946 57.10 -42.05 -4.29
C VAL A 946 56.95 -42.79 -5.63
N GLN A 947 57.40 -42.19 -6.72
CA GLN A 947 57.31 -42.82 -8.04
C GLN A 947 58.09 -44.14 -8.11
N GLN A 948 59.31 -44.20 -7.57
CA GLN A 948 60.12 -45.41 -7.58
C GLN A 948 59.47 -46.55 -6.75
N ILE A 949 58.94 -46.25 -5.56
CA ILE A 949 58.26 -47.23 -4.72
C ILE A 949 56.99 -47.73 -5.40
N GLN A 950 56.16 -46.83 -5.96
CA GLN A 950 54.96 -47.20 -6.72
C GLN A 950 55.30 -48.05 -7.95
N GLN A 951 56.34 -47.68 -8.70
CA GLN A 951 56.80 -48.44 -9.87
C GLN A 951 57.24 -49.86 -9.48
N TYR A 952 57.93 -50.01 -8.35
CA TYR A 952 58.33 -51.31 -7.83
C TYR A 952 57.11 -52.15 -7.42
N HIS A 953 56.15 -51.57 -6.69
CA HIS A 953 54.91 -52.27 -6.33
C HIS A 953 54.09 -52.72 -7.56
N GLU A 954 53.94 -51.85 -8.57
CA GLU A 954 53.19 -52.16 -9.80
C GLU A 954 53.87 -53.20 -10.72
N MET A 955 55.18 -53.38 -10.58
CA MET A 955 55.94 -54.35 -11.36
C MET A 955 55.37 -55.76 -11.19
N HIS A 956 55.08 -56.18 -9.95
CA HIS A 956 54.51 -57.50 -9.65
C HIS A 956 53.21 -57.78 -10.43
N LEU A 957 52.39 -56.75 -10.66
CA LEU A 957 51.13 -56.88 -11.42
C LEU A 957 51.36 -57.14 -12.92
N THR A 958 52.42 -56.56 -13.48
CA THR A 958 52.79 -56.70 -14.90
C THR A 958 53.30 -58.12 -15.22
N LEU A 959 54.00 -58.74 -14.27
CA LEU A 959 54.57 -60.10 -14.42
C LEU A 959 53.49 -61.17 -14.54
N ASP A 960 52.46 -61.08 -13.70
CA ASP A 960 51.30 -61.97 -13.73
C ASP A 960 50.52 -61.88 -15.05
N ALA A 961 50.39 -60.67 -15.63
CA ALA A 961 49.72 -60.48 -16.91
C ALA A 961 50.45 -61.21 -18.05
N ALA A 962 51.78 -61.11 -18.11
CA ALA A 962 52.60 -61.78 -19.11
C ALA A 962 52.44 -63.32 -19.04
N ARG A 963 52.46 -63.90 -17.84
CA ARG A 963 52.27 -65.35 -17.64
C ARG A 963 50.89 -65.81 -18.10
N ILE A 964 49.83 -65.06 -17.78
CA ILE A 964 48.45 -65.43 -18.20
C ILE A 964 48.30 -65.38 -19.71
N ILE A 965 48.86 -64.36 -20.38
CA ILE A 965 48.82 -64.26 -21.85
C ILE A 965 49.53 -65.44 -22.50
N ALA A 966 50.67 -65.88 -21.95
CA ALA A 966 51.37 -67.07 -22.44
C ALA A 966 50.48 -68.32 -22.38
N ASN A 967 49.76 -68.51 -21.26
CA ASN A 967 48.82 -69.62 -21.11
C ASN A 967 47.63 -69.53 -22.08
N VAL A 968 47.10 -68.33 -22.35
CA VAL A 968 46.01 -68.14 -23.33
C VAL A 968 46.51 -68.45 -24.75
N LYS A 969 47.72 -67.99 -25.11
CA LYS A 969 48.35 -68.30 -26.40
C LYS A 969 48.43 -69.81 -26.62
N GLU A 970 48.85 -70.57 -25.60
CA GLU A 970 48.90 -72.03 -25.66
C GLU A 970 47.50 -72.66 -25.74
N SER A 971 46.53 -72.12 -24.99
CA SER A 971 45.15 -72.63 -24.97
C SER A 971 44.44 -72.44 -26.32
N LEU A 972 44.70 -71.33 -27.01
CA LEU A 972 44.16 -71.04 -28.34
C LEU A 972 44.99 -71.62 -29.50
N ASN A 973 46.11 -72.29 -29.19
CA ASN A 973 47.05 -72.89 -30.14
C ASN A 973 47.55 -71.92 -31.23
N LEU A 974 48.01 -70.73 -30.82
CA LEU A 974 48.51 -69.69 -31.72
C LEU A 974 50.03 -69.86 -32.00
N HIS A 975 50.41 -69.80 -33.28
CA HIS A 975 51.77 -70.02 -33.78
C HIS A 975 52.40 -68.79 -34.45
N GLY A 976 51.76 -67.61 -34.41
CA GLY A 976 52.32 -66.35 -34.91
C GLY A 976 53.48 -65.79 -34.08
N ASP A 977 53.92 -64.56 -34.38
CA ASP A 977 55.04 -63.91 -33.68
C ASP A 977 54.66 -63.40 -32.29
N PHE A 978 55.27 -63.98 -31.24
CA PHE A 978 55.13 -63.60 -29.84
C PHE A 978 56.48 -63.27 -29.17
N SER A 979 57.49 -62.85 -29.94
CA SER A 979 58.83 -62.49 -29.44
C SER A 979 58.81 -61.44 -28.32
N ILE A 980 57.88 -60.47 -28.38
CA ILE A 980 57.65 -59.46 -27.34
C ILE A 980 57.31 -60.12 -25.99
N LEU A 981 56.40 -61.08 -25.98
CA LEU A 981 55.99 -61.79 -24.78
C LEU A 981 57.15 -62.61 -24.19
N GLN A 982 57.98 -63.21 -25.04
CA GLN A 982 59.15 -63.97 -24.59
C GLN A 982 60.19 -63.07 -23.89
N ASN A 983 60.42 -61.86 -24.42
CA ASN A 983 61.30 -60.88 -23.77
C ASN A 983 60.74 -60.43 -22.41
N LEU A 984 59.42 -60.25 -22.29
CA LEU A 984 58.78 -59.91 -21.02
C LEU A 984 58.92 -61.03 -19.98
N LEU A 985 58.81 -62.29 -20.40
CA LEU A 985 59.01 -63.46 -19.54
C LEU A 985 60.48 -63.64 -19.11
N ASP A 986 61.45 -63.33 -19.97
CA ASP A 986 62.89 -63.34 -19.59
C ASP A 986 63.22 -62.27 -18.53
N ILE A 987 62.55 -61.10 -18.59
CA ILE A 987 62.65 -60.09 -17.52
C ILE A 987 62.06 -60.64 -16.20
N VAL A 988 60.96 -61.41 -16.27
CA VAL A 988 60.32 -62.02 -15.10
C VAL A 988 61.24 -63.03 -14.39
N GLU A 989 62.00 -63.83 -15.13
CA GLU A 989 62.91 -64.82 -14.53
C GLU A 989 64.11 -64.16 -13.82
N LYS A 990 64.52 -62.97 -14.25
CA LYS A 990 65.65 -62.24 -13.66
C LYS A 990 65.30 -61.51 -12.36
N LEU A 991 64.02 -61.35 -12.03
CA LEU A 991 63.53 -60.44 -10.98
C LEU A 991 63.92 -60.79 -9.53
N GLU A 992 64.09 -62.06 -9.17
CA GLU A 992 64.55 -62.42 -7.82
C GLU A 992 65.96 -61.89 -7.51
N SER A 993 66.79 -61.69 -8.54
CA SER A 993 68.13 -61.09 -8.38
C SER A 993 68.11 -59.57 -8.16
N TYR A 994 66.97 -58.90 -8.38
CA TYR A 994 66.85 -57.44 -8.24
C TYR A 994 66.52 -56.99 -6.81
N LYS A 995 66.03 -57.86 -5.92
CA LYS A 995 65.65 -57.48 -4.54
C LYS A 995 66.81 -56.92 -3.71
N THR A 996 68.06 -57.26 -4.04
CA THR A 996 69.27 -56.73 -3.39
C THR A 996 69.72 -55.38 -3.97
N GLN A 997 69.08 -54.87 -5.02
CA GLN A 997 69.41 -53.59 -5.64
C GLN A 997 68.80 -52.43 -4.85
N LYS A 998 69.36 -51.23 -5.08
CA LYS A 998 68.91 -49.97 -4.48
C LYS A 998 67.73 -49.37 -5.23
N LEU A 999 66.92 -48.56 -4.56
CA LEU A 999 65.74 -47.92 -5.14
C LEU A 999 66.07 -47.06 -6.38
N ASP A 1000 67.26 -46.45 -6.43
CA ASP A 1000 67.74 -45.69 -7.61
C ASP A 1000 68.10 -46.55 -8.84
N SER A 1001 68.06 -47.87 -8.74
CA SER A 1001 68.39 -48.79 -9.85
C SER A 1001 67.23 -49.11 -10.80
N ILE A 1002 65.99 -48.68 -10.50
CA ILE A 1002 64.81 -48.96 -11.34
C ILE A 1002 64.98 -48.29 -12.72
N SER A 1003 65.23 -49.09 -13.77
CA SER A 1003 65.67 -48.63 -15.09
C SER A 1003 64.52 -48.42 -16.10
N LEU A 1004 64.81 -47.67 -17.18
CA LEU A 1004 63.90 -47.39 -18.31
C LEU A 1004 63.41 -48.66 -19.07
N GLU A 1005 64.12 -49.79 -18.94
CA GLU A 1005 63.77 -51.05 -19.61
C GLU A 1005 62.55 -51.72 -18.95
N LEU A 1006 62.47 -51.68 -17.61
CA LEU A 1006 61.30 -52.13 -16.84
C LEU A 1006 60.05 -51.28 -17.14
N MET A 1007 60.24 -49.98 -17.38
CA MET A 1007 59.16 -49.07 -17.76
C MET A 1007 58.58 -49.37 -19.16
N ARG A 1008 59.43 -49.75 -20.13
CA ARG A 1008 58.95 -50.15 -21.47
C ARG A 1008 58.11 -51.43 -21.42
N ALA A 1009 58.51 -52.40 -20.60
CA ALA A 1009 57.77 -53.64 -20.37
C ALA A 1009 56.37 -53.39 -19.81
N LYS A 1010 56.27 -52.50 -18.80
CA LYS A 1010 54.99 -52.04 -18.22
C LYS A 1010 54.07 -51.41 -19.26
N THR A 1011 54.60 -50.57 -20.14
CA THR A 1011 53.79 -49.82 -21.12
C THR A 1011 53.05 -50.76 -22.09
N LEU A 1012 53.64 -51.91 -22.43
CA LEU A 1012 53.08 -52.88 -23.39
C LEU A 1012 51.89 -53.68 -22.83
N LEU A 1013 51.88 -53.97 -21.54
CA LEU A 1013 50.79 -54.69 -20.85
C LEU A 1013 49.85 -53.75 -20.09
N GLN A 1014 50.04 -52.45 -20.25
CA GLN A 1014 49.24 -51.41 -19.62
C GLN A 1014 47.77 -51.55 -20.05
N GLY A 1015 46.87 -51.61 -19.07
CA GLY A 1015 45.44 -51.75 -19.30
C GLY A 1015 44.89 -53.16 -19.07
N ILE A 1016 45.73 -54.16 -18.78
CA ILE A 1016 45.29 -55.49 -18.31
C ILE A 1016 45.19 -55.45 -16.77
N THR A 1017 44.08 -54.91 -16.28
CA THR A 1017 43.76 -54.80 -14.85
C THR A 1017 43.64 -56.17 -14.16
N VAL A 1018 43.58 -56.20 -12.82
CA VAL A 1018 43.32 -57.41 -12.03
C VAL A 1018 42.07 -58.16 -12.55
N THR A 1019 40.99 -57.44 -12.84
CA THR A 1019 39.73 -58.01 -13.37
C THR A 1019 39.88 -58.60 -14.77
N ARG A 1020 40.55 -57.88 -15.68
CA ARG A 1020 40.86 -58.32 -17.05
C ARG A 1020 41.79 -59.54 -17.08
N ARG A 1021 42.75 -59.62 -16.14
CA ARG A 1021 43.58 -60.82 -15.91
C ARG A 1021 42.73 -62.02 -15.51
N GLY A 1022 41.74 -61.82 -14.64
CA GLY A 1022 40.78 -62.87 -14.27
C GLY A 1022 40.04 -63.43 -15.48
N CYS A 1023 39.54 -62.56 -16.36
CA CYS A 1023 38.87 -62.93 -17.61
C CYS A 1023 39.75 -63.81 -18.52
N LEU A 1024 41.01 -63.42 -18.75
CA LEU A 1024 41.94 -64.23 -19.54
C LEU A 1024 42.36 -65.52 -18.85
N ARG A 1025 42.49 -65.48 -17.52
CA ARG A 1025 42.82 -66.67 -16.73
C ARG A 1025 41.73 -67.72 -16.88
N GLU A 1026 40.45 -67.35 -16.77
CA GLU A 1026 39.35 -68.31 -16.96
C GLU A 1026 39.36 -68.91 -18.37
N LEU A 1027 39.59 -68.09 -19.41
CA LEU A 1027 39.71 -68.59 -20.77
C LEU A 1027 40.86 -69.60 -20.94
N ALA A 1028 42.01 -69.35 -20.32
CA ALA A 1028 43.14 -70.29 -20.33
C ALA A 1028 42.85 -71.60 -19.59
N HIS A 1029 42.06 -71.56 -18.51
CA HIS A 1029 41.69 -72.76 -17.76
C HIS A 1029 40.65 -73.60 -18.52
N GLN A 1030 39.70 -72.98 -19.21
CA GLN A 1030 38.62 -73.66 -19.94
C GLN A 1030 39.07 -74.16 -21.33
N LYS A 1031 40.28 -74.73 -21.42
CA LYS A 1031 40.88 -75.16 -22.70
C LYS A 1031 40.04 -76.20 -23.44
N GLU A 1032 39.50 -77.20 -22.74
CA GLU A 1032 38.67 -78.24 -23.37
C GLU A 1032 37.38 -77.67 -23.97
N PHE A 1033 36.71 -76.78 -23.22
CA PHE A 1033 35.53 -76.07 -23.70
C PHE A 1033 35.85 -75.20 -24.91
N VAL A 1034 36.93 -74.42 -24.84
CA VAL A 1034 37.37 -73.55 -25.94
C VAL A 1034 37.70 -74.37 -27.21
N CYS A 1035 38.39 -75.50 -27.06
CA CYS A 1035 38.65 -76.42 -28.17
C CYS A 1035 37.34 -76.96 -28.75
N TRP A 1036 36.42 -77.43 -27.91
CA TRP A 1036 35.13 -77.95 -28.35
C TRP A 1036 34.30 -76.89 -29.08
N VAL A 1037 34.20 -75.67 -28.55
CA VAL A 1037 33.47 -74.57 -29.21
C VAL A 1037 34.05 -74.29 -30.60
N ARG A 1038 35.39 -74.20 -30.74
CA ARG A 1038 36.02 -73.93 -32.05
C ARG A 1038 35.88 -75.09 -33.04
N GLU A 1039 35.76 -76.32 -32.58
CA GLU A 1039 35.59 -77.51 -33.43
C GLU A 1039 34.12 -77.73 -33.84
N ALA A 1040 33.19 -77.58 -32.89
CA ALA A 1040 31.77 -77.88 -33.06
C ALA A 1040 30.97 -76.69 -33.60
N LEU A 1041 31.37 -75.45 -33.31
CA LEU A 1041 30.74 -74.21 -33.76
C LEU A 1041 31.78 -73.38 -34.51
N LYS A 1042 31.81 -73.47 -35.84
CA LYS A 1042 32.86 -72.84 -36.65
C LYS A 1042 32.70 -71.33 -36.77
N ASP A 1043 31.49 -70.82 -36.61
CA ASP A 1043 31.21 -69.39 -36.65
C ASP A 1043 30.02 -68.96 -35.76
N MET A 1044 29.80 -67.65 -35.69
CA MET A 1044 28.71 -67.03 -34.93
C MET A 1044 27.31 -67.42 -35.42
N ASN A 1045 27.15 -67.83 -36.69
CA ASN A 1045 25.85 -68.25 -37.21
C ASN A 1045 25.52 -69.67 -36.72
N GLU A 1046 26.51 -70.56 -36.68
CA GLU A 1046 26.38 -71.90 -36.10
C GLU A 1046 26.08 -71.83 -34.60
N LEU A 1047 26.69 -70.90 -33.86
CA LEU A 1047 26.34 -70.64 -32.46
C LEU A 1047 24.85 -70.31 -32.31
N LYS A 1048 24.29 -69.45 -33.18
CA LYS A 1048 22.88 -69.07 -33.11
C LYS A 1048 21.95 -70.28 -33.32
N VAL A 1049 22.24 -71.10 -34.33
CA VAL A 1049 21.48 -72.33 -34.58
C VAL A 1049 21.60 -73.31 -33.42
N PHE A 1050 22.81 -73.44 -32.85
CA PHE A 1050 23.04 -74.30 -31.70
C PHE A 1050 22.29 -73.82 -30.45
N VAL A 1051 22.25 -72.51 -30.20
CA VAL A 1051 21.48 -71.92 -29.09
C VAL A 1051 19.99 -72.12 -29.29
N ASP A 1052 19.46 -72.00 -30.52
CA ASP A 1052 18.05 -72.28 -30.82
C ASP A 1052 17.72 -73.77 -30.54
N LEU A 1053 18.58 -74.69 -30.96
CA LEU A 1053 18.43 -76.13 -30.68
C LEU A 1053 18.57 -76.45 -29.20
N ALA A 1054 19.54 -75.84 -28.52
CA ALA A 1054 19.76 -76.00 -27.09
C ALA A 1054 18.60 -75.43 -26.27
N SER A 1055 17.98 -74.34 -26.71
CA SER A 1055 16.79 -73.75 -26.07
C SER A 1055 15.57 -74.66 -26.20
N ILE A 1056 15.42 -75.39 -27.31
CA ILE A 1056 14.36 -76.39 -27.48
C ILE A 1056 14.64 -77.64 -26.62
N SER A 1057 15.91 -78.02 -26.48
CA SER A 1057 16.31 -79.20 -25.70
C SER A 1057 16.40 -78.94 -24.20
N ALA A 1058 16.58 -77.68 -23.78
CA ALA A 1058 16.61 -77.28 -22.39
C ALA A 1058 15.20 -77.41 -21.78
N GLY A 1059 15.13 -77.79 -20.51
CA GLY A 1059 13.86 -77.84 -19.77
C GLY A 1059 13.24 -76.45 -19.59
N GLU A 1060 11.97 -76.41 -19.17
CA GLU A 1060 11.22 -75.15 -18.98
C GLU A 1060 11.62 -74.36 -17.71
N ASN A 1061 12.57 -74.86 -16.92
CA ASN A 1061 13.01 -74.19 -15.69
C ASN A 1061 13.97 -73.03 -15.98
N ASP A 1062 13.82 -71.93 -15.26
CA ASP A 1062 14.66 -70.72 -15.41
C ASP A 1062 16.17 -71.02 -15.33
N MET A 1063 16.58 -72.01 -14.53
CA MET A 1063 17.98 -72.45 -14.43
C MET A 1063 18.50 -73.08 -15.73
N ASP A 1064 17.69 -73.88 -16.41
CA ASP A 1064 18.11 -74.58 -17.64
C ASP A 1064 18.12 -73.61 -18.83
N VAL A 1065 17.13 -72.70 -18.90
CA VAL A 1065 17.14 -71.57 -19.85
C VAL A 1065 18.32 -70.64 -19.59
N GLY A 1066 18.60 -70.36 -18.31
CA GLY A 1066 19.74 -69.56 -17.87
C GLY A 1066 21.09 -70.14 -18.32
N ARG A 1067 21.27 -71.47 -18.31
CA ARG A 1067 22.50 -72.10 -18.83
C ARG A 1067 22.70 -71.87 -20.32
N VAL A 1068 21.63 -71.92 -21.11
CA VAL A 1068 21.71 -71.64 -22.56
C VAL A 1068 22.07 -70.17 -22.81
N ALA A 1069 21.51 -69.26 -22.02
CA ALA A 1069 21.87 -67.83 -22.07
C ALA A 1069 23.33 -67.58 -21.62
N CYS A 1070 23.79 -68.21 -20.54
CA CYS A 1070 25.18 -68.14 -20.10
C CYS A 1070 26.15 -68.64 -21.17
N PHE A 1071 25.85 -69.77 -21.81
CA PHE A 1071 26.64 -70.31 -22.91
C PHE A 1071 26.68 -69.33 -24.10
N HIS A 1072 25.52 -68.81 -24.52
CA HIS A 1072 25.45 -67.82 -25.60
C HIS A 1072 26.31 -66.59 -25.28
N ASP A 1073 26.10 -65.99 -24.11
CA ASP A 1073 26.77 -64.75 -23.70
C ASP A 1073 28.27 -64.96 -23.52
N ALA A 1074 28.69 -66.10 -22.97
CA ALA A 1074 30.10 -66.46 -22.85
C ALA A 1074 30.75 -66.58 -24.24
N VAL A 1075 30.22 -67.42 -25.12
CA VAL A 1075 30.82 -67.62 -26.45
C VAL A 1075 30.77 -66.33 -27.27
N HIS A 1076 29.70 -65.52 -27.14
CA HIS A 1076 29.60 -64.22 -27.79
C HIS A 1076 30.62 -63.21 -27.24
N GLY A 1077 30.77 -63.11 -25.92
CA GLY A 1077 31.72 -62.18 -25.31
C GLY A 1077 33.18 -62.53 -25.58
N TYR A 1078 33.51 -63.81 -25.69
CA TYR A 1078 34.86 -64.28 -26.09
C TYR A 1078 35.04 -64.43 -27.60
N SER A 1079 34.04 -64.10 -28.42
CA SER A 1079 34.06 -64.32 -29.87
C SER A 1079 35.27 -63.73 -30.59
N SER A 1080 35.79 -62.57 -30.11
CA SER A 1080 36.99 -61.95 -30.69
C SER A 1080 38.24 -62.83 -30.54
N LEU A 1081 38.34 -63.61 -29.47
CA LEU A 1081 39.45 -64.54 -29.27
C LEU A 1081 39.17 -65.92 -29.89
N LEU A 1082 37.92 -66.37 -29.90
CA LEU A 1082 37.53 -67.69 -30.37
C LEU A 1082 37.49 -67.80 -31.91
N TYR A 1083 36.95 -66.77 -32.58
CA TYR A 1083 36.66 -66.83 -34.02
C TYR A 1083 37.50 -65.87 -34.87
N GLU A 1084 37.92 -64.71 -34.35
CA GLU A 1084 38.70 -63.76 -35.16
C GLU A 1084 40.20 -64.09 -35.21
N LEU A 1085 40.73 -64.77 -34.19
CA LEU A 1085 42.14 -65.19 -34.15
C LEU A 1085 42.38 -66.46 -34.97
N ARG A 1086 43.33 -66.37 -35.91
CA ARG A 1086 43.82 -67.50 -36.69
C ARG A 1086 45.02 -68.13 -36.02
N GLN A 1087 45.36 -69.36 -36.39
CA GLN A 1087 46.56 -70.02 -35.87
C GLN A 1087 47.84 -69.24 -36.21
N GLU A 1088 47.86 -68.44 -37.28
CA GLU A 1088 49.02 -67.60 -37.65
C GLU A 1088 49.06 -66.24 -36.92
N SER A 1089 48.05 -65.86 -36.13
CA SER A 1089 47.96 -64.55 -35.49
C SER A 1089 49.08 -64.33 -34.46
N GLY A 1090 49.71 -63.14 -34.50
CA GLY A 1090 50.80 -62.75 -33.60
C GLY A 1090 50.34 -61.93 -32.37
N PHE A 1091 51.29 -61.44 -31.59
CA PHE A 1091 51.03 -60.69 -30.35
C PHE A 1091 50.21 -59.41 -30.57
N GLU A 1092 50.46 -58.66 -31.64
CA GLU A 1092 49.71 -57.44 -31.96
C GLU A 1092 48.24 -57.74 -32.31
N ASP A 1093 47.98 -58.80 -33.08
CA ASP A 1093 46.62 -59.24 -33.41
C ASP A 1093 45.87 -59.69 -32.15
N PHE A 1094 46.56 -60.43 -31.27
CA PHE A 1094 46.06 -60.86 -29.98
C PHE A 1094 45.67 -59.65 -29.12
N MET A 1095 46.55 -58.67 -28.95
CA MET A 1095 46.28 -57.43 -28.22
C MET A 1095 45.15 -56.61 -28.86
N GLY A 1096 45.02 -56.64 -30.18
CA GLY A 1096 43.89 -56.06 -30.92
C GLY A 1096 42.55 -56.71 -30.55
N CYS A 1097 42.50 -58.05 -30.49
CA CYS A 1097 41.31 -58.82 -30.13
C CYS A 1097 40.95 -58.67 -28.64
N LEU A 1098 41.96 -58.51 -27.78
CA LEU A 1098 41.75 -58.19 -26.36
C LEU A 1098 41.01 -56.88 -26.16
N LYS A 1099 41.27 -55.84 -26.97
CA LYS A 1099 40.51 -54.57 -26.89
C LYS A 1099 39.01 -54.78 -27.12
N LYS A 1100 38.62 -55.74 -27.96
CA LYS A 1100 37.21 -56.11 -28.17
C LYS A 1100 36.67 -56.91 -26.99
N LEU A 1101 37.44 -57.86 -26.47
CA LEU A 1101 37.08 -58.62 -25.26
C LEU A 1101 36.88 -57.67 -24.07
N TRP A 1102 37.72 -56.66 -23.91
CA TRP A 1102 37.58 -55.67 -22.84
C TRP A 1102 36.28 -54.90 -22.95
N ARG A 1103 35.83 -54.53 -24.16
CA ARG A 1103 34.51 -53.91 -24.34
C ARG A 1103 33.37 -54.86 -23.96
N ALA A 1104 33.51 -56.15 -24.25
CA ALA A 1104 32.53 -57.16 -23.86
C ALA A 1104 32.50 -57.37 -22.34
N LEU A 1105 33.68 -57.44 -21.69
CA LEU A 1105 33.81 -57.56 -20.24
C LEU A 1105 33.33 -56.30 -19.50
N ASP A 1106 33.62 -55.11 -20.04
CA ASP A 1106 33.15 -53.85 -19.47
C ASP A 1106 31.61 -53.72 -19.62
N SER A 1107 31.00 -54.40 -20.60
CA SER A 1107 29.53 -54.48 -20.74
C SER A 1107 28.88 -55.58 -19.89
N ASP A 1108 29.62 -56.62 -19.55
CA ASP A 1108 29.19 -57.74 -18.70
C ASP A 1108 30.34 -58.23 -17.82
N GLU A 1109 30.43 -57.70 -16.60
CA GLU A 1109 31.49 -58.06 -15.65
C GLU A 1109 31.45 -59.53 -15.23
N ASN A 1110 30.32 -60.21 -15.41
CA ASN A 1110 30.17 -61.64 -15.09
C ASN A 1110 30.58 -62.56 -16.24
N LEU A 1111 31.07 -62.02 -17.36
CA LEU A 1111 31.52 -62.80 -18.52
C LEU A 1111 32.49 -63.96 -18.17
N PRO A 1112 33.48 -63.80 -17.25
CA PRO A 1112 34.34 -64.92 -16.85
C PRO A 1112 33.59 -66.00 -16.06
N LYS A 1113 32.61 -65.62 -15.23
CA LYS A 1113 31.79 -66.59 -14.49
C LYS A 1113 30.85 -67.36 -15.43
N LYS A 1114 30.29 -66.68 -16.44
CA LYS A 1114 29.43 -67.29 -17.47
C LYS A 1114 30.18 -68.32 -18.32
N LEU A 1115 31.50 -68.18 -18.48
CA LEU A 1115 32.33 -69.16 -19.20
C LEU A 1115 32.53 -70.46 -18.41
N VAL A 1116 32.49 -70.39 -17.08
CA VAL A 1116 32.70 -71.54 -16.18
C VAL A 1116 31.37 -72.23 -15.82
N SER A 1117 30.28 -71.46 -15.77
CA SER A 1117 28.93 -71.91 -15.46
C SER A 1117 28.31 -72.72 -16.59
#